data_AF-A0A401YVS5-F1
#
_entry.id   AF-A0A401YVS5-F1
#
_cell.length_a   1.000
_cell.length_b   1.000
_cell.length_c   1.000
_cell.angle_alpha   90.00
_cell.angle_beta   90.00
_cell.angle_gamma   90.00
#
_symmetry.space_group_name_H-M   'P 1'
#
loop_
_entity.id
_entity.type
_entity.pdbx_description
1 polymer ?
#
loop_
_entity_poly.entity_id
_entity_poly.type
_entity_poly.pdbx_seq_one_letter_code
_entity_poly.pdbx_strand_id
1 'polypeptide(L)'
;MPGGHESASEPAAEPVRDLGSDPGIGGRARRVRAEPADLCRRRLDGRAVRRTEALVVGRYPELVRLAYLILPTGLERHRRVLTAHALVQNALPGRWRDLRRRPGAAGMGDAELVRLRIVRGALLRCRSTRRWAARPAALPQVWGLRLFPPTGGADEPAIEQALGRLSGPGRAAYVLRVLEGLDPAAVVELLSIAGVEDVASAEAEADALAADPVGLAGGPGSAAGRLLHAALFDPCTLRATPSDLLRRRRRRRTAPVAIAVVAVLAALVPYAGDATESDTRVAPATGVAPATPVAPAARVVVGAPRVVPADAWTTTTRLDFDVWSTRGPRAGDQALTGRAVRAWVEPEAGTVVALGPGAAAGPPGDLPRLLYAGDVAGAAVVLLTDGTRLARYTEEQGGRRLDVAAADDSDARSASAVVLHRGVEGVRMLLAPWVDEAAIRDLRRPDDRSRPLPVTDGTTAPMPDPGTAAEGCATVPVLELVSGRAADGRPYLLADLGEMSATHLTYMPPPEFAHTGRPAEAASTERALTVWSRTACVLETLRGRGLRLVDNWEFAHFDLPEAAGDGMWSCVHAFDRRGGGDVVVQFLPPGAGADGAQTVERVADSPACSRSANDIVAGTWWRARSGTWYLVAAGSRDVVKLTASAPLAGSADARRLILKSPGAAPNTAARPQLVATLKSGSTIKPLT
;
A
#
# COMPACT_ATOMS: atom_id res chain seq x y z
N MET A 1 -0.75 -41.19 -71.73
CA MET A 1 -1.84 -41.08 -72.73
C MET A 1 -2.45 -39.69 -72.59
N PRO A 2 -2.65 -38.98 -73.71
CA PRO A 2 -2.25 -37.58 -73.83
C PRO A 2 -3.35 -36.62 -74.24
N GLY A 3 -2.99 -35.33 -74.17
CA GLY A 3 -3.39 -34.32 -75.16
C GLY A 3 -4.77 -33.68 -75.01
N GLY A 4 -4.94 -32.40 -75.35
CA GLY A 4 -4.04 -31.44 -75.95
C GLY A 4 -4.83 -30.24 -76.46
N HIS A 5 -4.12 -29.13 -76.70
CA HIS A 5 -4.47 -28.01 -77.59
C HIS A 5 -5.74 -27.19 -77.31
N GLU A 6 -5.85 -25.92 -77.67
CA GLU A 6 -4.98 -24.76 -77.91
C GLU A 6 -5.93 -23.65 -78.37
N SER A 7 -5.60 -22.42 -78.02
CA SER A 7 -5.76 -21.21 -78.82
C SER A 7 -7.14 -20.75 -79.34
N ALA A 8 -7.51 -19.59 -78.79
CA ALA A 8 -7.79 -18.33 -79.49
C ALA A 8 -9.07 -18.17 -80.34
N SER A 9 -9.82 -17.10 -80.06
CA SER A 9 -10.02 -15.95 -80.98
C SER A 9 -11.14 -15.01 -80.46
N GLU A 10 -10.79 -13.76 -80.18
CA GLU A 10 -11.66 -12.56 -80.35
C GLU A 10 -11.90 -12.35 -81.87
N PRO A 11 -12.89 -11.56 -82.37
CA PRO A 11 -13.16 -10.18 -81.95
C PRO A 11 -14.58 -9.58 -82.18
N ALA A 12 -14.71 -8.31 -81.78
CA ALA A 12 -15.35 -7.18 -82.50
C ALA A 12 -16.83 -6.76 -82.29
N ALA A 13 -16.95 -5.47 -81.94
CA ALA A 13 -17.81 -4.41 -82.50
C ALA A 13 -19.23 -4.12 -81.90
N GLU A 14 -19.27 -3.06 -81.07
CA GLU A 14 -20.09 -1.80 -81.11
C GLU A 14 -21.26 -1.63 -82.12
N PRO A 15 -22.10 -0.58 -82.01
CA PRO A 15 -22.60 0.22 -80.88
C PRO A 15 -24.14 0.47 -80.99
N VAL A 16 -24.78 1.30 -80.14
CA VAL A 16 -25.80 2.33 -80.50
C VAL A 16 -26.34 3.04 -79.24
N ARG A 17 -26.00 4.34 -79.18
CA ARG A 17 -26.75 5.56 -78.77
C ARG A 17 -27.70 5.54 -77.57
N ASP A 18 -27.21 6.14 -76.48
CA ASP A 18 -27.49 7.53 -76.03
C ASP A 18 -28.94 8.06 -76.04
N LEU A 19 -29.43 8.52 -74.88
CA LEU A 19 -30.25 9.73 -74.68
C LEU A 19 -30.55 9.96 -73.17
N GLY A 20 -29.99 11.05 -72.62
CA GLY A 20 -30.80 12.03 -71.87
C GLY A 20 -30.73 12.10 -70.34
N SER A 21 -30.20 13.23 -69.86
CA SER A 21 -30.70 14.05 -68.72
C SER A 21 -30.08 13.86 -67.31
N ASP A 22 -28.94 14.54 -67.11
CA ASP A 22 -28.52 15.53 -66.08
C ASP A 22 -29.30 15.74 -64.74
N PRO A 23 -28.74 16.44 -63.72
CA PRO A 23 -27.74 16.00 -62.73
C PRO A 23 -28.25 16.09 -61.27
N GLY A 24 -27.60 15.38 -60.34
CA GLY A 24 -27.88 15.60 -58.90
C GLY A 24 -27.05 14.76 -57.92
N ILE A 25 -26.37 15.47 -57.03
CA ILE A 25 -25.87 15.06 -55.70
C ILE A 25 -24.52 14.32 -55.66
N GLY A 26 -23.47 15.11 -55.40
CA GLY A 26 -22.14 14.65 -55.04
C GLY A 26 -22.04 14.11 -53.60
N GLY A 27 -20.96 13.34 -53.37
CA GLY A 27 -20.44 13.05 -52.03
C GLY A 27 -20.52 11.60 -51.57
N ARG A 28 -19.90 10.64 -52.29
CA ARG A 28 -19.52 9.34 -51.71
C ARG A 28 -18.02 9.09 -51.78
N ALA A 29 -17.48 8.79 -50.61
CA ALA A 29 -16.08 8.58 -50.30
C ALA A 29 -15.39 7.55 -51.22
N ARG A 30 -14.24 7.94 -51.79
CA ARG A 30 -13.26 7.00 -52.35
C ARG A 30 -12.75 6.08 -51.23
N ARG A 31 -13.23 4.84 -51.17
CA ARG A 31 -12.49 3.75 -50.54
C ARG A 31 -11.36 3.33 -51.47
N VAL A 32 -10.15 3.81 -51.17
CA VAL A 32 -8.93 3.28 -51.78
C VAL A 32 -8.80 1.81 -51.36
N ARG A 33 -8.96 0.86 -52.30
CA ARG A 33 -8.57 -0.54 -52.09
C ARG A 33 -7.05 -0.56 -51.93
N ALA A 34 -6.56 -0.88 -50.73
CA ALA A 34 -5.14 -1.09 -50.51
C ALA A 34 -4.68 -2.31 -51.33
N GLU A 35 -3.60 -2.15 -52.10
CA GLU A 35 -3.01 -3.25 -52.88
C GLU A 35 -2.58 -4.41 -51.94
N PRO A 36 -2.60 -5.68 -52.40
CA PRO A 36 -2.20 -6.84 -51.62
C PRO A 36 -0.80 -6.70 -50.99
N ALA A 37 0.12 -6.02 -51.68
CA ALA A 37 1.47 -5.73 -51.18
C ALA A 37 1.47 -4.79 -49.96
N ASP A 38 0.58 -3.79 -49.91
CA ASP A 38 0.43 -2.87 -48.80
C ASP A 38 -0.21 -3.55 -47.57
N LEU A 39 -1.13 -4.49 -47.80
CA LEU A 39 -1.70 -5.31 -46.73
C LEU A 39 -0.68 -6.30 -46.15
N CYS A 40 0.14 -6.94 -46.99
CA CYS A 40 1.25 -7.78 -46.54
C CYS A 40 2.30 -6.97 -45.78
N ARG A 41 2.69 -5.79 -46.28
CA ARG A 41 3.63 -4.88 -45.61
C ARG A 41 3.10 -4.43 -44.25
N ARG A 42 1.81 -4.03 -44.16
CA ARG A 42 1.16 -3.69 -42.87
C ARG A 42 1.09 -4.86 -41.89
N ARG A 43 0.86 -6.09 -42.38
CA ARG A 43 0.86 -7.30 -41.54
C ARG A 43 2.25 -7.66 -41.03
N LEU A 44 3.28 -7.51 -41.87
CA LEU A 44 4.68 -7.71 -41.47
C LEU A 44 5.14 -6.65 -40.47
N ASP A 45 4.79 -5.37 -40.71
CA ASP A 45 5.02 -4.26 -39.77
C ASP A 45 4.33 -4.53 -38.43
N GLY A 46 3.09 -5.02 -38.44
CA GLY A 46 2.36 -5.40 -37.22
C GLY A 46 2.99 -6.56 -36.45
N ARG A 47 3.59 -7.55 -37.13
CA ARG A 47 4.33 -8.65 -36.48
C ARG A 47 5.66 -8.18 -35.89
N ALA A 48 6.39 -7.30 -36.57
CA ALA A 48 7.64 -6.71 -36.07
C ALA A 48 7.39 -5.82 -34.84
N VAL A 49 6.31 -5.02 -34.87
CA VAL A 49 5.84 -4.23 -33.73
C VAL A 49 5.53 -5.13 -32.52
N ARG A 50 4.74 -6.20 -32.71
CA ARG A 50 4.41 -7.13 -31.63
C ARG A 50 5.63 -7.88 -31.07
N ARG A 51 6.57 -8.28 -31.93
CA ARG A 51 7.83 -8.93 -31.51
C ARG A 51 8.66 -8.00 -30.63
N THR A 52 8.73 -6.74 -31.02
CA THR A 52 9.41 -5.69 -30.25
C THR A 52 8.72 -5.42 -28.93
N GLU A 53 7.39 -5.27 -28.95
CA GLU A 53 6.61 -5.04 -27.73
C GLU A 53 6.82 -6.20 -26.74
N ALA A 54 6.82 -7.44 -27.23
CA ALA A 54 7.15 -8.61 -26.43
C ALA A 54 8.58 -8.57 -25.88
N LEU A 55 9.55 -8.07 -26.65
CA LEU A 55 10.93 -7.90 -26.20
C LEU A 55 11.05 -6.85 -25.10
N VAL A 56 10.41 -5.69 -25.28
CA VAL A 56 10.41 -4.61 -24.28
C VAL A 56 9.70 -5.04 -23.01
N VAL A 57 8.57 -5.75 -23.12
CA VAL A 57 7.83 -6.28 -21.96
C VAL A 57 8.65 -7.36 -21.25
N GLY A 58 9.23 -8.31 -22.00
CA GLY A 58 10.01 -9.42 -21.43
C GLY A 58 11.31 -8.97 -20.75
N ARG A 59 11.91 -7.86 -21.19
CA ARG A 59 13.15 -7.30 -20.61
C ARG A 59 12.93 -5.95 -19.93
N TYR A 60 11.70 -5.62 -19.56
CA TYR A 60 11.37 -4.28 -19.03
C TYR A 60 12.22 -3.89 -17.82
N PRO A 61 12.39 -4.72 -16.78
CA PRO A 61 13.20 -4.36 -15.62
C PRO A 61 14.67 -4.08 -15.97
N GLU A 62 15.27 -4.90 -16.84
CA GLU A 62 16.65 -4.74 -17.31
C GLU A 62 16.84 -3.43 -18.08
N LEU A 63 15.91 -3.11 -18.98
CA LEU A 63 15.95 -1.90 -19.79
C LEU A 63 15.76 -0.62 -18.95
N VAL A 64 14.90 -0.65 -17.93
CA VAL A 64 14.72 0.51 -17.03
C VAL A 64 15.96 0.67 -16.13
N ARG A 65 16.54 -0.43 -15.66
CA ARG A 65 17.79 -0.42 -14.89
C ARG A 65 18.95 0.18 -15.68
N LEU A 66 19.13 -0.24 -16.94
CA LEU A 66 20.09 0.35 -17.88
C LEU A 66 19.89 1.88 -17.99
N ALA A 67 18.64 2.33 -18.22
CA ALA A 67 18.34 3.75 -18.32
C ALA A 67 18.66 4.51 -17.02
N TYR A 68 18.31 3.94 -15.87
CA TYR A 68 18.47 4.54 -14.55
C TYR A 68 19.95 4.77 -14.18
N LEU A 69 20.83 3.83 -14.51
CA LEU A 69 22.27 3.91 -14.20
C LEU A 69 23.02 4.89 -15.12
N ILE A 70 22.55 5.12 -16.35
CA ILE A 70 23.16 6.11 -17.27
C ILE A 70 22.76 7.55 -16.90
N LEU A 71 21.52 7.73 -16.43
CA LEU A 71 20.98 9.04 -16.09
C LEU A 71 21.84 9.77 -15.04
N PRO A 72 21.86 11.12 -15.04
CA PRO A 72 22.68 11.87 -14.10
C PRO A 72 22.37 11.54 -12.64
N THR A 73 23.41 11.26 -11.85
CA THR A 73 23.28 10.95 -10.42
C THR A 73 22.77 12.14 -9.61
N GLY A 74 23.01 13.37 -10.07
CA GLY A 74 22.49 14.61 -9.48
C GLY A 74 20.99 14.87 -9.70
N LEU A 75 20.29 14.02 -10.48
CA LEU A 75 18.82 14.06 -10.51
C LEU A 75 18.26 13.55 -9.19
N GLU A 76 17.25 14.26 -8.65
CA GLU A 76 16.44 13.74 -7.54
C GLU A 76 16.01 12.31 -7.85
N ARG A 77 16.26 11.35 -6.94
CA ARG A 77 16.04 9.91 -7.14
C ARG A 77 14.67 9.59 -7.74
N HIS A 78 13.62 10.26 -7.25
CA HIS A 78 12.26 10.13 -7.79
C HIS A 78 12.15 10.53 -9.27
N ARG A 79 12.73 11.67 -9.65
CA ARG A 79 12.75 12.10 -11.07
C ARG A 79 13.60 11.17 -11.92
N ARG A 80 14.70 10.64 -11.38
CA ARG A 80 15.57 9.68 -12.05
C ARG A 80 14.81 8.39 -12.39
N VAL A 81 14.03 7.86 -11.44
CA VAL A 81 13.12 6.71 -11.64
C VAL A 81 12.10 6.99 -12.74
N LEU A 82 11.32 8.08 -12.62
CA LEU A 82 10.29 8.40 -13.61
C LEU A 82 10.85 8.63 -15.02
N THR A 83 12.03 9.25 -15.10
CA THR A 83 12.72 9.47 -16.38
C THR A 83 13.18 8.15 -17.00
N ALA A 84 13.69 7.22 -16.20
CA ALA A 84 14.09 5.89 -16.67
C ALA A 84 12.89 5.13 -17.27
N HIS A 85 11.75 5.09 -16.57
CA HIS A 85 10.53 4.47 -17.09
C HIS A 85 10.02 5.15 -18.36
N ALA A 86 10.03 6.49 -18.38
CA ALA A 86 9.62 7.23 -19.57
C ALA A 86 10.51 6.92 -20.77
N LEU A 87 11.83 6.75 -20.58
CA LEU A 87 12.75 6.41 -21.67
C LEU A 87 12.43 5.04 -22.28
N VAL A 88 12.15 4.03 -21.45
CA VAL A 88 11.81 2.67 -21.91
C VAL A 88 10.42 2.64 -22.56
N GLN A 89 9.42 3.31 -21.98
CA GLN A 89 8.08 3.39 -22.57
C GLN A 89 8.09 4.12 -23.93
N ASN A 90 8.95 5.14 -24.07
CA ASN A 90 9.15 5.84 -25.33
C ASN A 90 10.07 5.09 -26.31
N ALA A 91 10.63 3.94 -25.92
CA ALA A 91 11.40 3.07 -26.79
C ALA A 91 10.52 2.21 -27.71
N LEU A 92 9.21 2.14 -27.44
CA LEU A 92 8.22 1.37 -28.21
C LEU A 92 8.12 1.81 -29.69
N PRO A 93 7.75 0.88 -30.59
CA PRO A 93 8.02 0.94 -32.03
C PRO A 93 7.28 1.99 -32.87
N GLY A 94 6.36 2.77 -32.27
CA GLY A 94 5.56 3.75 -33.00
C GLY A 94 6.35 4.84 -33.75
N ARG A 95 7.67 4.98 -33.49
CA ARG A 95 8.56 5.99 -34.14
C ARG A 95 9.95 5.44 -34.48
N TRP A 96 10.05 4.22 -35.01
CA TRP A 96 11.33 3.55 -35.30
C TRP A 96 11.98 3.90 -36.64
N ARG A 97 11.21 4.44 -37.58
CA ARG A 97 11.67 4.73 -38.96
C ARG A 97 12.86 5.70 -39.01
N ASP A 98 12.99 6.60 -38.03
CA ASP A 98 14.07 7.59 -38.00
C ASP A 98 15.39 7.04 -37.45
N LEU A 99 15.35 5.99 -36.63
CA LEU A 99 16.56 5.40 -36.03
C LEU A 99 17.25 4.44 -37.00
N ARG A 100 16.48 3.62 -37.72
CA ARG A 100 17.01 2.70 -38.75
C ARG A 100 17.67 3.43 -39.93
N ARG A 101 17.40 4.73 -40.11
CA ARG A 101 18.02 5.58 -41.14
C ARG A 101 19.40 6.12 -40.76
N ARG A 102 19.87 5.88 -39.52
CA ARG A 102 21.21 6.31 -39.11
C ARG A 102 22.29 5.41 -39.70
N PRO A 103 23.43 5.97 -40.14
CA PRO A 103 24.59 5.18 -40.52
C PRO A 103 24.96 4.20 -39.38
N GLY A 104 25.15 2.92 -39.72
CA GLY A 104 25.42 1.85 -38.74
C GLY A 104 24.19 1.21 -38.07
N ALA A 105 23.01 1.85 -38.09
CA ALA A 105 21.81 1.30 -37.44
C ALA A 105 20.92 0.43 -38.36
N ALA A 106 21.25 0.34 -39.65
CA ALA A 106 20.44 -0.36 -40.65
C ALA A 106 20.47 -1.90 -40.50
N GLY A 107 21.55 -2.44 -39.93
CA GLY A 107 21.73 -3.89 -39.68
C GLY A 107 21.37 -4.36 -38.28
N MET A 108 20.99 -3.45 -37.38
CA MET A 108 20.73 -3.79 -35.96
C MET A 108 19.44 -4.57 -35.77
N GLY A 109 19.48 -5.54 -34.86
CA GLY A 109 18.30 -6.26 -34.39
C GLY A 109 17.34 -5.37 -33.59
N ASP A 110 16.10 -5.82 -33.41
CA ASP A 110 15.08 -5.06 -32.65
C ASP A 110 15.53 -4.77 -31.19
N ALA A 111 16.27 -5.69 -30.56
CA ALA A 111 16.84 -5.52 -29.21
C ALA A 111 17.87 -4.39 -29.13
N GLU A 112 18.78 -4.33 -30.11
CA GLU A 112 19.85 -3.34 -30.20
C GLU A 112 19.30 -1.95 -30.49
N LEU A 113 18.27 -1.86 -31.35
CA LEU A 113 17.57 -0.60 -31.62
C LEU A 113 16.86 -0.04 -30.38
N VAL A 114 16.24 -0.90 -29.56
CA VAL A 114 15.65 -0.51 -28.28
C VAL A 114 16.74 0.03 -27.34
N ARG A 115 17.86 -0.69 -27.21
CA ARG A 115 19.00 -0.29 -26.38
C ARG A 115 19.57 1.06 -26.82
N LEU A 116 19.87 1.21 -28.12
CA LEU A 116 20.38 2.45 -28.72
C LEU A 116 19.45 3.64 -28.43
N ARG A 117 18.14 3.44 -28.52
CA ARG A 117 17.14 4.49 -28.25
C ARG A 117 17.14 4.92 -26.79
N ILE A 118 17.24 3.96 -25.86
CA ILE A 118 17.32 4.22 -24.42
C ILE A 118 18.61 4.98 -24.09
N VAL A 119 19.76 4.50 -24.56
CA VAL A 119 21.08 5.12 -24.34
C VAL A 119 21.09 6.54 -24.89
N ARG A 120 20.64 6.75 -26.12
CA ARG A 120 20.54 8.09 -26.72
C ARG A 120 19.64 9.02 -25.91
N GLY A 121 18.48 8.53 -25.47
CA GLY A 121 17.56 9.30 -24.64
C GLY A 121 18.15 9.68 -23.27
N ALA A 122 18.92 8.79 -22.65
CA ALA A 122 19.63 9.06 -21.40
C ALA A 122 20.80 10.06 -21.58
N LEU A 123 21.58 9.93 -22.65
CA LEU A 123 22.68 10.85 -22.97
C LEU A 123 22.18 12.27 -23.27
N LEU A 124 21.03 12.41 -23.94
CA LEU A 124 20.39 13.72 -24.13
C LEU A 124 20.03 14.40 -22.80
N ARG A 125 19.69 13.63 -21.76
CA ARG A 125 19.44 14.16 -20.41
C ARG A 125 20.72 14.54 -19.67
N CYS A 126 21.88 13.99 -20.07
CA CYS A 126 23.18 14.37 -19.53
C CYS A 126 23.73 15.67 -20.15
N ARG A 127 23.37 16.00 -21.40
CA ARG A 127 23.84 17.21 -22.12
C ARG A 127 23.08 18.49 -21.75
N SER A 128 21.96 18.40 -21.04
CA SER A 128 21.08 19.55 -20.77
C SER A 128 21.53 20.34 -19.54
N THR A 129 22.26 21.45 -19.75
CA THR A 129 22.75 22.35 -18.69
C THR A 129 21.85 23.57 -18.44
N ARG A 130 20.68 23.69 -19.10
CA ARG A 130 19.76 24.83 -18.94
C ARG A 130 18.32 24.40 -18.66
N ARG A 131 17.65 25.19 -17.82
CA ARG A 131 16.26 25.08 -17.34
C ARG A 131 15.15 24.99 -18.42
N TRP A 132 15.48 24.89 -19.71
CA TRP A 132 14.53 24.99 -20.83
C TRP A 132 14.66 23.90 -21.92
N ALA A 133 15.38 22.80 -21.68
CA ALA A 133 15.47 21.69 -22.64
C ALA A 133 14.95 20.38 -22.06
N ALA A 134 13.64 20.21 -22.14
CA ALA A 134 12.98 19.01 -22.63
C ALA A 134 11.49 19.31 -22.63
N ARG A 135 10.83 19.20 -23.80
CA ARG A 135 9.39 18.87 -23.78
C ARG A 135 9.22 17.77 -22.74
N PRO A 136 8.30 17.91 -21.76
CA PRO A 136 8.06 16.82 -20.85
C PRO A 136 7.65 15.66 -21.74
N ALA A 137 8.54 14.68 -21.94
CA ALA A 137 8.07 13.32 -22.09
C ALA A 137 7.06 13.18 -20.96
N ALA A 138 5.84 12.76 -21.28
CA ALA A 138 4.80 12.57 -20.29
C ALA A 138 5.39 11.60 -19.26
N LEU A 139 6.00 12.16 -18.21
CA LEU A 139 6.55 11.37 -17.14
C LEU A 139 5.35 10.65 -16.56
N PRO A 140 5.47 9.36 -16.22
CA PRO A 140 4.41 8.67 -15.51
C PRO A 140 3.97 9.57 -14.35
N GLN A 141 2.71 10.00 -14.39
CA GLN A 141 2.20 10.97 -13.43
C GLN A 141 1.90 10.24 -12.13
N VAL A 142 2.70 10.51 -11.11
CA VAL A 142 2.50 9.97 -9.77
C VAL A 142 1.93 11.08 -8.90
N TRP A 143 0.65 10.98 -8.58
CA TRP A 143 -0.04 11.98 -7.76
C TRP A 143 0.06 11.61 -6.28
N GLY A 144 0.57 12.53 -5.47
CA GLY A 144 0.58 12.38 -4.01
C GLY A 144 1.67 11.46 -3.45
N LEU A 145 2.43 10.76 -4.31
CA LEU A 145 3.49 9.84 -3.91
C LEU A 145 4.84 10.21 -4.54
N ARG A 146 5.92 9.90 -3.84
CA ARG A 146 7.31 9.90 -4.32
C ARG A 146 7.82 8.47 -4.32
N LEU A 147 8.35 8.07 -5.46
CA LEU A 147 8.90 6.74 -5.69
C LEU A 147 10.41 6.76 -5.50
N PHE A 148 10.93 5.83 -4.71
CA PHE A 148 12.36 5.66 -4.47
C PHE A 148 12.73 4.18 -4.58
N PRO A 149 13.85 3.80 -5.22
CA PRO A 149 14.37 2.45 -5.12
C PRO A 149 14.72 2.12 -3.64
N PRO A 150 14.74 0.84 -3.24
CA PRO A 150 15.23 0.41 -1.94
C PRO A 150 16.61 0.98 -1.66
N THR A 151 16.82 1.46 -0.44
CA THR A 151 18.16 1.81 0.04
C THR A 151 18.92 0.52 0.34
N GLY A 152 20.11 0.38 -0.23
CA GLY A 152 21.08 -0.65 0.08
C GLY A 152 21.86 -0.37 1.37
N GLY A 153 22.72 -1.31 1.76
CA GLY A 153 23.63 -1.17 2.90
C GLY A 153 24.75 -0.16 2.65
N ALA A 154 25.84 -0.26 3.42
CA ALA A 154 26.94 0.71 3.44
C ALA A 154 27.62 0.97 2.06
N ASP A 155 27.45 0.08 1.09
CA ASP A 155 28.13 0.13 -0.22
C ASP A 155 27.39 0.98 -1.28
N GLU A 156 26.09 1.26 -1.10
CA GLU A 156 25.30 2.09 -2.02
C GLU A 156 25.91 3.49 -2.27
N PRO A 157 26.25 4.29 -1.23
CA PRO A 157 26.78 5.64 -1.45
C PRO A 157 28.13 5.64 -2.16
N ALA A 158 28.97 4.61 -1.95
CA ALA A 158 30.26 4.50 -2.61
C ALA A 158 30.10 4.30 -4.12
N ILE A 159 29.16 3.45 -4.55
CA ILE A 159 28.88 3.17 -5.96
C ILE A 159 28.18 4.37 -6.63
N GLU A 160 27.20 5.01 -5.97
CA GLU A 160 26.57 6.22 -6.51
C GLU A 160 27.59 7.36 -6.68
N GLN A 161 28.53 7.50 -5.75
CA GLN A 161 29.59 8.49 -5.83
C GLN A 161 30.57 8.16 -6.97
N ALA A 162 30.95 6.90 -7.13
CA ALA A 162 31.85 6.45 -8.20
C ALA A 162 31.24 6.68 -9.59
N LEU A 163 29.98 6.28 -9.80
CA LEU A 163 29.24 6.56 -11.04
C LEU A 163 29.03 8.07 -11.26
N GLY A 164 28.89 8.84 -10.18
CA GLY A 164 28.75 10.29 -10.21
C GLY A 164 30.00 11.03 -10.69
N ARG A 165 31.20 10.43 -10.59
CA ARG A 165 32.46 11.01 -11.10
C ARG A 165 32.60 10.87 -12.62
N LEU A 166 31.94 9.88 -13.22
CA LEU A 166 31.98 9.67 -14.66
C LEU A 166 31.14 10.70 -15.42
N SER A 167 31.56 11.00 -16.64
CA SER A 167 30.74 11.73 -17.60
C SER A 167 29.49 10.93 -17.99
N GLY A 168 28.49 11.58 -18.62
CA GLY A 168 27.32 10.88 -19.17
C GLY A 168 27.70 9.76 -20.14
N PRO A 169 28.56 10.02 -21.14
CA PRO A 169 29.14 8.99 -22.00
C PRO A 169 29.95 7.93 -21.25
N GLY A 170 30.80 8.30 -20.29
CA GLY A 170 31.59 7.35 -19.50
C GLY A 170 30.72 6.39 -18.66
N ARG A 171 29.65 6.89 -18.04
CA ARG A 171 28.65 6.02 -17.39
C ARG A 171 27.98 5.07 -18.38
N ALA A 172 27.64 5.54 -19.57
CA ALA A 172 27.04 4.69 -20.60
C ALA A 172 27.99 3.57 -21.04
N ALA A 173 29.27 3.89 -21.29
CA ALA A 173 30.31 2.91 -21.60
C ALA A 173 30.44 1.86 -20.48
N TYR A 174 30.60 2.31 -19.24
CA TYR A 174 30.75 1.44 -18.07
C TYR A 174 29.54 0.50 -17.87
N VAL A 175 28.32 1.03 -17.91
CA VAL A 175 27.10 0.23 -17.71
C VAL A 175 26.89 -0.77 -18.87
N LEU A 176 27.16 -0.40 -20.12
CA LEU A 176 27.03 -1.33 -21.26
C LEU A 176 28.02 -2.50 -21.16
N ARG A 177 29.22 -2.27 -20.64
CA ARG A 177 30.23 -3.33 -20.43
C ARG A 177 29.91 -4.21 -19.23
N VAL A 178 29.55 -3.61 -18.09
CA VAL A 178 29.43 -4.33 -16.81
C VAL A 178 28.04 -4.91 -16.58
N LEU A 179 26.96 -4.18 -16.94
CA LEU A 179 25.57 -4.63 -16.75
C LEU A 179 25.08 -5.47 -17.94
N GLU A 180 25.33 -5.01 -19.16
CA GLU A 180 24.84 -5.67 -20.38
C GLU A 180 25.86 -6.65 -20.99
N GLY A 181 27.11 -6.66 -20.50
CA GLY A 181 28.15 -7.61 -20.93
C GLY A 181 28.62 -7.40 -22.37
N LEU A 182 28.45 -6.21 -22.95
CA LEU A 182 28.92 -5.92 -24.31
C LEU A 182 30.45 -5.91 -24.36
N ASP A 183 30.99 -6.38 -25.49
CA ASP A 183 32.40 -6.25 -25.77
C ASP A 183 32.77 -4.78 -26.09
N PRO A 184 34.04 -4.38 -25.91
CA PRO A 184 34.45 -2.99 -26.13
C PRO A 184 34.13 -2.48 -27.54
N ALA A 185 34.23 -3.35 -28.56
CA ALA A 185 33.92 -2.98 -29.93
C ALA A 185 32.43 -2.62 -30.13
N ALA A 186 31.49 -3.41 -29.59
CA ALA A 186 30.07 -3.09 -29.68
C ALA A 186 29.68 -1.84 -28.87
N VAL A 187 30.38 -1.57 -27.75
CA VAL A 187 30.15 -0.33 -26.97
C VAL A 187 30.60 0.89 -27.76
N VAL A 188 31.79 0.85 -28.37
CA VAL A 188 32.29 1.93 -29.22
C VAL A 188 31.34 2.18 -30.39
N GLU A 189 30.87 1.14 -31.07
CA GLU A 189 29.91 1.24 -32.16
C GLU A 189 28.58 1.86 -31.70
N LEU A 190 28.00 1.37 -30.61
CA LEU A 190 26.72 1.87 -30.10
C LEU A 190 26.80 3.33 -29.66
N LEU A 191 27.86 3.74 -28.95
CA LEU A 191 28.06 5.12 -28.51
C LEU A 191 28.29 6.07 -29.68
N SER A 192 29.02 5.63 -30.71
CA SER A 192 29.19 6.38 -31.97
C SER A 192 27.85 6.64 -32.64
N ILE A 193 27.00 5.60 -32.78
CA ILE A 193 25.67 5.72 -33.39
C ILE A 193 24.71 6.54 -32.50
N ALA A 194 24.90 6.52 -31.18
CA ALA A 194 24.16 7.35 -30.24
C ALA A 194 24.49 8.86 -30.39
N GLY A 195 25.66 9.19 -30.96
CA GLY A 195 26.12 10.55 -31.23
C GLY A 195 27.03 11.10 -30.12
N VAL A 196 27.84 10.24 -29.50
CA VAL A 196 28.96 10.62 -28.64
C VAL A 196 30.13 11.05 -29.51
N GLU A 197 30.67 12.24 -29.26
CA GLU A 197 31.75 12.82 -30.08
C GLU A 197 33.13 12.27 -29.70
N ASP A 198 33.39 12.09 -28.40
CA ASP A 198 34.64 11.51 -27.88
C ASP A 198 34.37 10.18 -27.17
N VAL A 199 34.31 9.10 -27.96
CA VAL A 199 34.07 7.74 -27.46
C VAL A 199 35.31 7.20 -26.74
N ALA A 200 36.51 7.60 -27.16
CA ALA A 200 37.77 7.15 -26.56
C ALA A 200 37.90 7.64 -25.11
N SER A 201 37.54 8.90 -24.83
CA SER A 201 37.50 9.42 -23.46
C SER A 201 36.44 8.70 -22.61
N ALA A 202 35.28 8.35 -23.18
CA ALA A 202 34.24 7.60 -22.46
C ALA A 202 34.68 6.18 -22.08
N GLU A 203 35.38 5.49 -22.98
CA GLU A 203 35.98 4.17 -22.71
C GLU A 203 37.10 4.26 -21.66
N ALA A 204 37.99 5.25 -21.77
CA ALA A 204 39.05 5.46 -20.79
C ALA A 204 38.52 5.75 -19.38
N GLU A 205 37.45 6.54 -19.26
CA GLU A 205 36.72 6.76 -18.00
C GLU A 205 36.13 5.47 -17.42
N ALA A 206 35.54 4.63 -18.28
CA ALA A 206 34.98 3.34 -17.88
C ALA A 206 36.07 2.34 -17.44
N ASP A 207 37.19 2.27 -18.16
CA ASP A 207 38.34 1.43 -17.81
C ASP A 207 38.99 1.87 -16.50
N ALA A 208 39.13 3.18 -16.29
CA ALA A 208 39.68 3.73 -15.05
C ALA A 208 38.81 3.36 -13.82
N LEU A 209 37.48 3.40 -13.96
CA LEU A 209 36.59 2.96 -12.88
C LEU A 209 36.59 1.43 -12.70
N ALA A 210 36.71 0.66 -13.79
CA ALA A 210 36.82 -0.79 -13.71
C ALA A 210 38.13 -1.25 -13.04
N ALA A 211 39.18 -0.42 -13.05
CA ALA A 211 40.46 -0.67 -12.38
C ALA A 211 40.51 -0.19 -10.90
N ASP A 212 39.46 0.49 -10.41
CA ASP A 212 39.43 1.08 -9.05
C ASP A 212 39.30 -0.02 -7.95
N PRO A 213 40.12 0.03 -6.86
CA PRO A 213 40.08 -0.89 -5.73
C PRO A 213 38.76 -0.97 -4.93
N VAL A 214 37.74 -0.14 -5.23
CA VAL A 214 36.37 -0.25 -4.67
C VAL A 214 35.65 -1.56 -5.09
N GLY A 215 36.31 -2.48 -5.79
CA GLY A 215 35.79 -3.82 -6.09
C GLY A 215 34.85 -3.85 -7.30
N LEU A 216 34.93 -2.84 -8.16
CA LEU A 216 34.09 -2.66 -9.34
C LEU A 216 34.66 -3.28 -10.64
N ALA A 217 35.62 -4.21 -10.51
CA ALA A 217 36.33 -4.83 -11.63
C ALA A 217 35.58 -6.03 -12.27
N GLY A 218 35.37 -5.94 -13.59
CA GLY A 218 35.45 -7.05 -14.55
C GLY A 218 34.23 -7.96 -14.80
N GLY A 219 33.31 -7.54 -15.68
CA GLY A 219 32.41 -8.41 -16.46
C GLY A 219 31.08 -8.84 -15.81
N PRO A 220 30.13 -9.38 -16.59
CA PRO A 220 28.85 -9.90 -16.10
C PRO A 220 29.12 -11.10 -15.18
N GLY A 221 28.95 -10.88 -13.86
CA GLY A 221 29.25 -11.86 -12.82
C GLY A 221 30.33 -11.44 -11.81
N SER A 222 31.00 -10.29 -12.00
CA SER A 222 31.86 -9.67 -10.98
C SER A 222 31.07 -9.24 -9.73
N ALA A 223 31.76 -8.97 -8.63
CA ALA A 223 31.15 -8.31 -7.46
C ALA A 223 30.47 -7.00 -7.88
N ALA A 224 31.10 -6.24 -8.77
CA ALA A 224 30.56 -5.06 -9.44
C ALA A 224 29.23 -5.30 -10.16
N GLY A 225 29.20 -6.28 -11.07
CA GLY A 225 28.02 -6.63 -11.84
C GLY A 225 26.88 -7.11 -10.93
N ARG A 226 27.17 -7.93 -9.92
CA ARG A 226 26.18 -8.37 -8.93
C ARG A 226 25.61 -7.20 -8.13
N LEU A 227 26.44 -6.22 -7.79
CA LEU A 227 26.01 -5.00 -7.09
C LEU A 227 25.14 -4.13 -7.99
N LEU A 228 25.50 -3.93 -9.27
CA LEU A 228 24.64 -3.23 -10.23
C LEU A 228 23.33 -3.99 -10.51
N HIS A 229 23.32 -5.32 -10.35
CA HIS A 229 22.10 -6.13 -10.42
C HIS A 229 21.27 -6.15 -9.12
N ALA A 230 21.78 -5.59 -8.02
CA ALA A 230 21.09 -5.59 -6.74
C ALA A 230 19.79 -4.77 -6.79
N ALA A 231 18.84 -5.13 -5.92
CA ALA A 231 17.54 -4.49 -5.83
C ALA A 231 17.60 -2.97 -5.57
N LEU A 232 18.72 -2.48 -5.01
CA LEU A 232 18.93 -1.06 -4.72
C LEU A 232 19.12 -0.19 -5.99
N PHE A 233 19.54 -0.80 -7.10
CA PHE A 233 19.60 -0.17 -8.42
C PHE A 233 18.46 -0.62 -9.33
N ASP A 234 17.45 -1.30 -8.80
CA ASP A 234 16.29 -1.73 -9.55
C ASP A 234 15.17 -0.68 -9.50
N PRO A 235 14.99 0.15 -10.55
CA PRO A 235 13.91 1.13 -10.61
C PRO A 235 12.51 0.49 -10.75
N CYS A 236 12.38 -0.82 -10.97
CA CYS A 236 11.11 -1.53 -10.94
C CYS A 236 10.74 -2.03 -9.53
N THR A 237 11.70 -2.10 -8.60
CA THR A 237 11.43 -2.35 -7.19
C THR A 237 11.38 -1.00 -6.49
N LEU A 238 10.21 -0.53 -6.07
CA LEU A 238 10.03 0.85 -5.58
C LEU A 238 9.34 0.89 -4.22
N ARG A 239 9.81 1.78 -3.36
CA ARG A 239 9.10 2.25 -2.17
C ARG A 239 8.34 3.51 -2.52
N ALA A 240 7.04 3.50 -2.27
CA ALA A 240 6.20 4.69 -2.35
C ALA A 240 6.18 5.40 -1.00
N THR A 241 6.43 6.70 -1.01
CA THR A 241 6.34 7.57 0.17
C THR A 241 5.41 8.73 -0.14
N PRO A 242 4.68 9.29 0.84
CA PRO A 242 3.85 10.46 0.58
C PRO A 242 4.72 11.66 0.15
N SER A 243 4.26 12.38 -0.87
CA SER A 243 4.78 13.73 -1.14
C SER A 243 4.44 14.65 0.04
N ASP A 244 5.38 15.51 0.46
CA ASP A 244 5.27 16.43 1.60
C ASP A 244 3.82 16.88 1.92
N LEU A 245 3.22 16.18 2.89
CA LEU A 245 1.81 16.30 3.26
C LEU A 245 1.49 17.69 3.83
N LEU A 246 2.49 18.33 4.46
CA LEU A 246 2.38 19.67 5.04
C LEU A 246 2.34 20.74 3.96
N ARG A 247 3.13 20.58 2.90
CA ARG A 247 3.13 21.50 1.75
C ARG A 247 1.85 21.39 0.93
N ARG A 248 1.25 20.19 0.85
CA ARG A 248 -0.08 19.97 0.23
C ARG A 248 -1.20 20.62 1.04
N ARG A 249 -1.17 20.55 2.38
CA ARG A 249 -2.11 21.26 3.27
C ARG A 249 -1.99 22.77 3.13
N ARG A 250 -0.77 23.31 3.00
CA ARG A 250 -0.54 24.75 2.74
C ARG A 250 -1.07 25.17 1.36
N ARG A 251 -0.82 24.40 0.29
CA ARG A 251 -1.34 24.71 -1.05
C ARG A 251 -2.86 24.60 -1.17
N ARG A 252 -3.50 23.68 -0.43
CA ARG A 252 -4.98 23.60 -0.35
C ARG A 252 -5.59 24.82 0.36
N ARG A 253 -4.87 25.44 1.30
CA ARG A 253 -5.30 26.68 1.96
C ARG A 253 -5.14 27.94 1.09
N THR A 254 -4.23 27.93 0.11
CA THR A 254 -4.02 29.07 -0.82
C THR A 254 -4.75 28.91 -2.15
N ALA A 255 -5.27 27.72 -2.47
CA ALA A 255 -6.08 27.46 -3.67
C ALA A 255 -7.33 28.34 -3.82
N PRO A 256 -8.12 28.66 -2.76
CA PRO A 256 -9.29 29.54 -2.94
C PRO A 256 -8.90 30.98 -3.32
N VAL A 257 -7.72 31.45 -2.89
CA VAL A 257 -7.22 32.79 -3.24
C VAL A 257 -6.84 32.86 -4.72
N ALA A 258 -6.23 31.80 -5.28
CA ALA A 258 -5.89 31.75 -6.70
C ALA A 258 -7.13 31.65 -7.61
N ILE A 259 -8.17 30.93 -7.18
CA ILE A 259 -9.44 30.84 -7.91
C ILE A 259 -10.17 32.19 -7.91
N ALA A 260 -10.17 32.91 -6.78
CA ALA A 260 -10.74 34.25 -6.70
C ALA A 260 -10.03 35.25 -7.63
N VAL A 261 -8.69 35.19 -7.71
CA VAL A 261 -7.91 36.06 -8.62
C VAL A 261 -8.21 35.76 -10.09
N VAL A 262 -8.35 34.49 -10.48
CA VAL A 262 -8.72 34.11 -11.86
C VAL A 262 -10.16 34.53 -12.19
N ALA A 263 -11.09 34.41 -11.23
CA ALA A 263 -12.47 34.85 -11.41
C ALA A 263 -12.57 36.39 -11.58
N VAL A 264 -11.79 37.16 -10.83
CA VAL A 264 -11.70 38.62 -10.96
C VAL A 264 -11.06 39.02 -12.30
N LEU A 265 -10.05 38.30 -12.77
CA LEU A 265 -9.42 38.55 -14.07
C LEU A 265 -10.33 38.16 -15.25
N ALA A 266 -11.17 37.13 -15.10
CA ALA A 266 -12.17 36.75 -16.11
C ALA A 266 -13.33 37.76 -16.19
N ALA A 267 -13.67 38.43 -15.06
CA ALA A 267 -14.68 39.48 -15.03
C ALA A 267 -14.22 40.81 -15.67
N LEU A 268 -12.93 40.96 -15.98
CA LEU A 268 -12.37 42.16 -16.62
C LEU A 268 -12.25 42.02 -18.16
N VAL A 269 -12.80 40.96 -18.75
CA VAL A 269 -12.88 40.81 -20.21
C VAL A 269 -14.25 41.32 -20.68
N PRO A 270 -14.35 42.47 -21.39
CA PRO A 270 -15.62 42.88 -21.97
C PRO A 270 -15.87 42.03 -23.22
N TYR A 271 -16.95 41.23 -23.20
CA TYR A 271 -17.54 40.70 -24.42
C TYR A 271 -18.79 41.51 -24.76
N ALA A 272 -18.71 42.13 -25.92
CA ALA A 272 -19.83 42.76 -26.61
C ALA A 272 -20.88 41.71 -27.00
N GLY A 273 -22.14 42.14 -27.05
CA GLY A 273 -23.14 41.53 -27.92
C GLY A 273 -24.31 40.86 -27.23
N ASP A 274 -25.32 41.70 -26.98
CA ASP A 274 -26.76 41.45 -27.08
C ASP A 274 -27.50 40.56 -26.06
N ALA A 275 -28.26 41.30 -25.27
CA ALA A 275 -29.37 40.88 -24.44
C ALA A 275 -30.55 40.34 -25.27
N THR A 276 -31.28 39.37 -24.71
CA THR A 276 -32.73 39.42 -24.70
C THR A 276 -33.24 38.87 -23.37
N GLU A 277 -34.06 39.68 -22.71
CA GLU A 277 -34.81 39.39 -21.49
C GLU A 277 -35.80 38.25 -21.70
N SER A 278 -36.08 37.50 -20.63
CA SER A 278 -37.42 36.99 -20.31
C SER A 278 -37.50 36.65 -18.82
N ASP A 279 -38.27 37.45 -18.10
CA ASP A 279 -38.70 37.22 -16.71
C ASP A 279 -39.75 36.09 -16.69
N THR A 280 -39.54 35.07 -15.85
CA THR A 280 -40.65 34.27 -15.32
C THR A 280 -40.28 33.67 -13.97
N ARG A 281 -40.85 34.23 -12.90
CA ARG A 281 -40.95 33.58 -11.59
C ARG A 281 -41.93 32.40 -11.68
N VAL A 282 -41.65 31.27 -10.99
CA VAL A 282 -42.59 30.44 -10.18
C VAL A 282 -41.88 29.18 -9.64
N ALA A 283 -41.95 29.04 -8.31
CA ALA A 283 -41.96 27.87 -7.40
C ALA A 283 -40.88 26.73 -7.46
N PRO A 284 -40.50 26.16 -6.29
CA PRO A 284 -39.49 25.11 -6.20
C PRO A 284 -40.10 23.73 -6.45
N ALA A 285 -39.60 23.03 -7.47
CA ALA A 285 -39.85 21.61 -7.67
C ALA A 285 -38.56 20.82 -7.38
N THR A 286 -38.67 19.87 -6.46
CA THR A 286 -37.69 18.84 -6.14
C THR A 286 -37.32 18.04 -7.40
N GLY A 287 -36.19 18.40 -8.01
CA GLY A 287 -35.61 17.71 -9.16
C GLY A 287 -34.40 16.87 -8.73
N VAL A 288 -34.52 15.56 -8.95
CA VAL A 288 -33.45 14.55 -8.90
C VAL A 288 -32.23 15.06 -9.68
N ALA A 289 -31.08 15.12 -9.01
CA ALA A 289 -29.81 15.47 -9.65
C ALA A 289 -29.46 14.40 -10.70
N PRO A 290 -29.04 14.79 -11.92
CA PRO A 290 -28.62 13.82 -12.92
C PRO A 290 -27.35 13.11 -12.45
N ALA A 291 -27.38 11.78 -12.55
CA ALA A 291 -26.24 10.94 -12.25
C ALA A 291 -25.02 11.40 -13.06
N THR A 292 -23.92 11.62 -12.35
CA THR A 292 -22.59 11.75 -12.95
C THR A 292 -22.32 10.50 -13.80
N PRO A 293 -21.79 10.60 -15.03
CA PRO A 293 -21.53 9.43 -15.84
C PRO A 293 -20.48 8.56 -15.14
N VAL A 294 -20.94 7.37 -14.74
CA VAL A 294 -20.12 6.28 -14.21
C VAL A 294 -19.08 5.95 -15.28
N ALA A 295 -17.81 5.88 -14.87
CA ALA A 295 -16.74 5.31 -15.69
C ALA A 295 -17.20 3.96 -16.27
N PRO A 296 -16.80 3.56 -17.49
CA PRO A 296 -17.26 2.31 -18.09
C PRO A 296 -16.99 1.18 -17.09
N ALA A 297 -18.08 0.50 -16.69
CA ALA A 297 -18.04 -0.59 -15.73
C ALA A 297 -16.93 -1.56 -16.13
N ALA A 298 -15.96 -1.78 -15.24
CA ALA A 298 -15.07 -2.93 -15.35
C ALA A 298 -15.98 -4.14 -15.62
N ARG A 299 -15.69 -4.92 -16.67
CA ARG A 299 -16.49 -6.10 -17.01
C ARG A 299 -16.56 -6.97 -15.77
N VAL A 300 -17.72 -7.00 -15.13
CA VAL A 300 -17.94 -7.82 -13.95
C VAL A 300 -17.92 -9.27 -14.41
N VAL A 301 -16.89 -10.00 -14.00
CA VAL A 301 -16.73 -11.40 -14.39
C VAL A 301 -17.50 -12.26 -13.39
N VAL A 302 -18.68 -12.71 -13.79
CA VAL A 302 -19.41 -13.76 -13.06
C VAL A 302 -18.88 -15.11 -13.52
N GLY A 303 -18.38 -15.91 -12.60
CA GLY A 303 -17.84 -17.24 -12.87
C GLY A 303 -17.54 -17.99 -11.57
N ALA A 304 -17.07 -19.23 -11.70
CA ALA A 304 -16.61 -19.99 -10.54
C ALA A 304 -15.46 -19.23 -9.84
N PRO A 305 -15.45 -19.18 -8.49
CA PRO A 305 -14.36 -18.54 -7.79
C PRO A 305 -13.05 -19.29 -8.04
N ARG A 306 -11.93 -18.58 -7.99
CA ARG A 306 -10.61 -19.17 -8.18
C ARG A 306 -10.25 -20.04 -6.98
N VAL A 307 -9.86 -21.27 -7.25
CA VAL A 307 -9.32 -22.19 -6.24
C VAL A 307 -7.84 -21.87 -6.06
N VAL A 308 -7.40 -21.79 -4.81
CA VAL A 308 -6.00 -21.58 -4.42
C VAL A 308 -5.42 -22.92 -3.95
N PRO A 309 -4.31 -23.39 -4.55
CA PRO A 309 -3.67 -24.65 -4.16
C PRO A 309 -3.26 -24.71 -2.68
N ALA A 310 -3.19 -25.92 -2.13
CA ALA A 310 -2.86 -26.17 -0.72
C ALA A 310 -1.48 -25.62 -0.30
N ASP A 311 -0.53 -25.61 -1.22
CA ASP A 311 0.87 -25.24 -1.03
C ASP A 311 1.20 -23.81 -1.47
N ALA A 312 0.22 -23.03 -1.93
CA ALA A 312 0.43 -21.68 -2.48
C ALA A 312 1.16 -20.73 -1.51
N TRP A 313 0.88 -20.85 -0.21
CA TRP A 313 1.54 -20.05 0.84
C TRP A 313 2.99 -20.47 1.13
N THR A 314 3.40 -21.67 0.71
CA THR A 314 4.75 -22.20 1.02
C THR A 314 5.84 -21.60 0.13
N THR A 315 5.50 -21.14 -1.07
CA THR A 315 6.45 -20.64 -2.07
C THR A 315 6.58 -19.12 -2.09
N THR A 316 5.90 -18.43 -1.17
CA THR A 316 5.85 -16.97 -1.08
C THR A 316 6.35 -16.48 0.27
N THR A 317 6.84 -15.24 0.29
CA THR A 317 7.15 -14.49 1.51
C THR A 317 6.00 -13.56 1.94
N ARG A 318 5.05 -13.32 1.04
CA ARG A 318 3.84 -12.55 1.31
C ARG A 318 2.75 -13.50 1.81
N LEU A 319 2.53 -13.49 3.12
CA LEU A 319 1.52 -14.29 3.80
C LEU A 319 0.35 -13.39 4.15
N ASP A 320 -0.71 -13.45 3.36
CA ASP A 320 -1.97 -12.74 3.55
C ASP A 320 -3.12 -13.56 2.93
N PHE A 321 -4.32 -12.99 2.83
CA PHE A 321 -5.49 -13.67 2.28
C PHE A 321 -5.33 -14.08 0.80
N ASP A 322 -4.38 -13.52 0.05
CA ASP A 322 -4.20 -13.86 -1.37
C ASP A 322 -3.65 -15.27 -1.57
N VAL A 323 -2.98 -15.81 -0.55
CA VAL A 323 -2.28 -17.11 -0.61
C VAL A 323 -2.90 -18.16 0.31
N TRP A 324 -4.08 -17.86 0.88
CA TRP A 324 -4.86 -18.82 1.64
C TRP A 324 -5.33 -19.95 0.73
N SER A 325 -4.92 -21.19 1.05
CA SER A 325 -5.42 -22.38 0.38
C SER A 325 -6.93 -22.53 0.54
N THR A 326 -7.61 -22.87 -0.54
CA THR A 326 -9.05 -23.18 -0.52
C THR A 326 -9.32 -24.39 0.36
N ARG A 327 -10.23 -24.27 1.33
CA ARG A 327 -10.57 -25.33 2.30
C ARG A 327 -12.08 -25.50 2.49
N GLY A 328 -12.44 -26.56 3.22
CA GLY A 328 -13.81 -26.85 3.63
C GLY A 328 -14.50 -27.94 2.79
N PRO A 329 -15.41 -28.72 3.39
CA PRO A 329 -16.00 -29.92 2.77
C PRO A 329 -16.87 -29.61 1.54
N ARG A 330 -17.33 -28.37 1.38
CA ARG A 330 -18.16 -27.93 0.24
C ARG A 330 -17.40 -27.05 -0.74
N ALA A 331 -16.06 -27.01 -0.67
CA ALA A 331 -15.23 -26.25 -1.61
C ALA A 331 -15.47 -26.65 -3.09
N GLY A 332 -15.83 -27.90 -3.35
CA GLY A 332 -16.16 -28.41 -4.68
C GLY A 332 -17.62 -28.17 -5.11
N ASP A 333 -18.50 -27.65 -4.24
CA ASP A 333 -19.89 -27.38 -4.56
C ASP A 333 -19.98 -26.10 -5.41
N GLN A 334 -19.92 -26.29 -6.73
CA GLN A 334 -19.99 -25.19 -7.71
C GLN A 334 -21.33 -24.44 -7.65
N ALA A 335 -22.42 -25.10 -7.23
CA ALA A 335 -23.73 -24.47 -7.13
C ALA A 335 -23.76 -23.48 -5.95
N LEU A 336 -23.26 -23.90 -4.78
CA LEU A 336 -23.16 -23.04 -3.59
C LEU A 336 -22.15 -21.90 -3.82
N THR A 337 -20.94 -22.23 -4.25
CA THR A 337 -19.88 -21.23 -4.45
C THR A 337 -20.21 -20.24 -5.57
N GLY A 338 -20.86 -20.70 -6.66
CA GLY A 338 -21.36 -19.84 -7.73
C GLY A 338 -22.52 -18.93 -7.28
N ARG A 339 -23.38 -19.37 -6.34
CA ARG A 339 -24.37 -18.48 -5.70
C ARG A 339 -23.69 -17.42 -4.84
N ALA A 340 -22.67 -17.78 -4.06
CA ALA A 340 -21.93 -16.82 -3.25
C ALA A 340 -21.25 -15.71 -4.09
N VAL A 341 -20.61 -16.09 -5.21
CA VAL A 341 -20.02 -15.10 -6.14
C VAL A 341 -21.10 -14.19 -6.76
N ARG A 342 -22.22 -14.77 -7.20
CA ARG A 342 -23.34 -13.99 -7.73
C ARG A 342 -23.92 -13.04 -6.68
N ALA A 343 -24.12 -13.49 -5.46
CA ALA A 343 -24.62 -12.65 -4.37
C ALA A 343 -23.71 -11.45 -4.09
N TRP A 344 -22.39 -11.60 -4.26
CA TRP A 344 -21.46 -10.46 -4.12
C TRP A 344 -21.47 -9.51 -5.33
N VAL A 345 -21.66 -10.04 -6.53
CA VAL A 345 -21.76 -9.23 -7.75
C VAL A 345 -23.07 -8.46 -7.80
N GLU A 346 -24.18 -9.17 -7.63
CA GLU A 346 -25.55 -8.70 -7.76
C GLU A 346 -26.42 -9.47 -6.75
N PRO A 347 -26.59 -8.95 -5.53
CA PRO A 347 -27.37 -9.61 -4.49
C PRO A 347 -28.82 -9.87 -4.94
N GLU A 348 -29.24 -11.13 -4.89
CA GLU A 348 -30.62 -11.53 -5.20
C GLU A 348 -31.60 -10.95 -4.15
N ALA A 349 -32.85 -10.69 -4.55
CA ALA A 349 -33.90 -10.23 -3.65
C ALA A 349 -34.06 -11.19 -2.45
N GLY A 350 -34.05 -10.64 -1.24
CA GLY A 350 -34.06 -11.42 0.01
C GLY A 350 -32.67 -11.74 0.58
N THR A 351 -31.57 -11.37 -0.09
CA THR A 351 -30.22 -11.44 0.47
C THR A 351 -29.95 -10.21 1.34
N VAL A 352 -29.69 -10.40 2.63
CA VAL A 352 -29.29 -9.31 3.52
C VAL A 352 -27.82 -8.99 3.28
N VAL A 353 -27.51 -7.78 2.83
CA VAL A 353 -26.14 -7.32 2.62
C VAL A 353 -25.72 -6.40 3.75
N ALA A 354 -24.58 -6.68 4.36
CA ALA A 354 -23.98 -5.82 5.38
C ALA A 354 -22.52 -5.50 5.02
N LEU A 355 -22.16 -4.23 5.21
CA LEU A 355 -20.80 -3.75 5.00
C LEU A 355 -20.17 -3.48 6.37
N GLY A 356 -19.02 -4.10 6.61
CA GLY A 356 -18.19 -3.83 7.77
C GLY A 356 -17.48 -2.47 7.66
N PRO A 357 -16.90 -1.96 8.76
CA PRO A 357 -16.18 -0.70 8.77
C PRO A 357 -15.08 -0.66 7.70
N GLY A 358 -15.08 0.40 6.89
CA GLY A 358 -14.10 0.61 5.84
C GLY A 358 -14.30 -0.21 4.55
N ALA A 359 -15.24 -1.15 4.51
CA ALA A 359 -15.49 -1.96 3.32
C ALA A 359 -16.13 -1.13 2.19
N ALA A 360 -15.57 -1.20 0.98
CA ALA A 360 -16.17 -0.60 -0.19
C ALA A 360 -17.40 -1.41 -0.65
N ALA A 361 -18.48 -0.70 -0.99
CA ALA A 361 -19.68 -1.27 -1.60
C ALA A 361 -19.42 -1.70 -3.06
N GLY A 362 -20.29 -2.55 -3.59
CA GLY A 362 -20.28 -2.96 -4.99
C GLY A 362 -19.51 -4.26 -5.28
N PRO A 363 -19.53 -4.70 -6.54
CA PRO A 363 -19.02 -6.02 -6.94
C PRO A 363 -17.50 -6.14 -6.77
N PRO A 364 -16.95 -7.36 -6.73
CA PRO A 364 -15.50 -7.58 -6.82
C PRO A 364 -14.96 -7.11 -8.19
N GLY A 365 -13.74 -6.54 -8.18
CA GLY A 365 -13.10 -6.02 -9.40
C GLY A 365 -12.58 -7.11 -10.34
N ASP A 366 -12.32 -8.30 -9.81
CA ASP A 366 -11.86 -9.50 -10.51
C ASP A 366 -12.64 -10.73 -9.99
N LEU A 367 -12.43 -11.89 -10.63
CA LEU A 367 -12.94 -13.16 -10.11
C LEU A 367 -12.41 -13.42 -8.69
N PRO A 368 -13.29 -13.54 -7.67
CA PRO A 368 -12.86 -13.74 -6.30
C PRO A 368 -12.21 -15.11 -6.12
N ARG A 369 -11.28 -15.20 -5.16
CA ARG A 369 -10.68 -16.44 -4.69
C ARG A 369 -11.55 -17.07 -3.61
N LEU A 370 -11.67 -18.39 -3.64
CA LEU A 370 -12.38 -19.17 -2.62
C LEU A 370 -11.44 -19.49 -1.46
N LEU A 371 -11.77 -19.01 -0.27
CA LEU A 371 -11.02 -19.31 0.95
C LEU A 371 -11.62 -20.51 1.69
N TYR A 372 -12.94 -20.55 1.81
CA TYR A 372 -13.67 -21.60 2.51
C TYR A 372 -15.03 -21.87 1.89
N ALA A 373 -15.47 -23.13 1.86
CA ALA A 373 -16.89 -23.46 1.78
C ALA A 373 -17.23 -24.72 2.59
N GLY A 374 -18.23 -24.64 3.46
CA GLY A 374 -18.65 -25.75 4.31
C GLY A 374 -19.82 -25.40 5.21
N ASP A 375 -20.35 -26.39 5.91
CA ASP A 375 -21.44 -26.19 6.86
C ASP A 375 -20.87 -25.86 8.25
N VAL A 376 -21.30 -24.74 8.83
CA VAL A 376 -20.84 -24.24 10.13
C VAL A 376 -22.06 -23.92 10.98
N ALA A 377 -22.22 -24.60 12.11
CA ALA A 377 -23.36 -24.44 13.01
C ALA A 377 -24.74 -24.56 12.31
N GLY A 378 -24.85 -25.46 11.32
CA GLY A 378 -26.09 -25.69 10.57
C GLY A 378 -26.35 -24.73 9.40
N ALA A 379 -25.47 -23.75 9.19
CA ALA A 379 -25.51 -22.82 8.06
C ALA A 379 -24.49 -23.21 6.98
N ALA A 380 -24.83 -23.10 5.70
CA ALA A 380 -23.83 -23.20 4.63
C ALA A 380 -23.06 -21.87 4.55
N VAL A 381 -21.74 -21.90 4.74
CA VAL A 381 -20.88 -20.71 4.77
C VAL A 381 -19.88 -20.77 3.62
N VAL A 382 -19.74 -19.67 2.88
CA VAL A 382 -18.70 -19.48 1.86
C VAL A 382 -17.92 -18.21 2.17
N LEU A 383 -16.60 -18.31 2.23
CA LEU A 383 -15.68 -17.18 2.40
C LEU A 383 -14.90 -16.94 1.12
N LEU A 384 -14.98 -15.71 0.60
CA LEU A 384 -14.35 -15.26 -0.62
C LEU A 384 -13.42 -14.07 -0.34
N THR A 385 -12.43 -13.86 -1.21
CA THR A 385 -11.65 -12.63 -1.23
C THR A 385 -11.42 -12.11 -2.65
N ASP A 386 -11.42 -10.79 -2.82
CA ASP A 386 -10.97 -10.11 -4.04
C ASP A 386 -9.53 -9.57 -3.92
N GLY A 387 -8.86 -9.83 -2.78
CA GLY A 387 -7.53 -9.33 -2.42
C GLY A 387 -7.51 -8.01 -1.65
N THR A 388 -8.66 -7.32 -1.58
CA THR A 388 -8.82 -6.10 -0.76
C THR A 388 -9.97 -6.20 0.23
N ARG A 389 -10.91 -7.12 -0.02
CA ARG A 389 -12.09 -7.37 0.79
C ARG A 389 -12.27 -8.87 1.02
N LEU A 390 -12.88 -9.18 2.15
CA LEU A 390 -13.44 -10.50 2.44
C LEU A 390 -14.96 -10.41 2.27
N ALA A 391 -15.55 -11.45 1.69
CA ALA A 391 -16.99 -11.61 1.62
C ALA A 391 -17.38 -12.96 2.21
N ARG A 392 -18.26 -12.93 3.22
CA ARG A 392 -18.80 -14.11 3.87
C ARG A 392 -20.27 -14.23 3.49
N TYR A 393 -20.56 -15.24 2.69
CA TYR A 393 -21.91 -15.60 2.30
C TYR A 393 -22.42 -16.73 3.19
N THR A 394 -23.67 -16.63 3.64
CA THR A 394 -24.31 -17.60 4.53
C THR A 394 -25.72 -17.93 4.03
N GLU A 395 -26.06 -19.23 3.99
CA GLU A 395 -27.41 -19.73 3.74
C GLU A 395 -27.91 -20.51 4.96
N GLU A 396 -29.02 -20.05 5.54
CA GLU A 396 -29.75 -20.70 6.62
C GLU A 396 -31.20 -20.92 6.20
N GLN A 397 -31.95 -21.77 6.92
CA GLN A 397 -33.37 -22.04 6.63
C GLN A 397 -34.23 -20.75 6.62
N GLY A 398 -33.77 -19.67 7.28
CA GLY A 398 -34.45 -18.37 7.38
C GLY A 398 -34.01 -17.29 6.38
N GLY A 399 -33.01 -17.54 5.53
CA GLY A 399 -32.58 -16.55 4.54
C GLY A 399 -31.12 -16.64 4.12
N ARG A 400 -30.72 -15.69 3.26
CA ARG A 400 -29.36 -15.56 2.75
C ARG A 400 -28.76 -14.25 3.22
N ARG A 401 -27.48 -14.27 3.57
CA ARG A 401 -26.77 -13.06 4.02
C ARG A 401 -25.38 -13.00 3.40
N LEU A 402 -24.98 -11.80 3.00
CA LEU A 402 -23.64 -11.45 2.54
C LEU A 402 -23.07 -10.36 3.44
N ASP A 403 -22.04 -10.70 4.21
CA ASP A 403 -21.22 -9.72 4.91
C ASP A 403 -19.97 -9.43 4.08
N VAL A 404 -19.62 -8.15 3.92
CA VAL A 404 -18.38 -7.74 3.24
C VAL A 404 -17.54 -6.89 4.18
N ALA A 405 -16.28 -7.24 4.37
CA ALA A 405 -15.33 -6.54 5.24
C ALA A 405 -14.07 -6.12 4.47
N ALA A 406 -13.48 -4.99 4.88
CA ALA A 406 -12.15 -4.61 4.39
C ALA A 406 -11.09 -5.60 4.88
N ALA A 407 -10.13 -5.92 4.02
CA ALA A 407 -9.07 -6.88 4.27
C ALA A 407 -7.72 -6.45 3.65
N ASP A 408 -7.64 -5.23 3.14
CA ASP A 408 -6.41 -4.60 2.68
C ASP A 408 -5.43 -4.37 3.83
N ASP A 409 -4.14 -4.23 3.48
CA ASP A 409 -3.01 -4.05 4.42
C ASP A 409 -2.92 -5.15 5.50
N SER A 410 -3.32 -6.38 5.15
CA SER A 410 -3.17 -7.54 6.03
C SER A 410 -1.78 -8.16 5.87
N ASP A 411 -1.24 -8.66 6.97
CA ASP A 411 0.05 -9.35 7.05
C ASP A 411 -0.11 -10.77 7.61
N ALA A 412 1.02 -11.47 7.79
CA ALA A 412 1.02 -12.86 8.22
C ALA A 412 0.29 -13.10 9.55
N ARG A 413 0.19 -12.08 10.43
CA ARG A 413 -0.45 -12.21 11.75
C ARG A 413 -1.90 -11.75 11.70
N SER A 414 -2.14 -10.55 11.17
CA SER A 414 -3.49 -9.99 11.05
C SER A 414 -4.38 -10.78 10.07
N ALA A 415 -3.79 -11.48 9.10
CA ALA A 415 -4.48 -12.40 8.20
C ALA A 415 -4.54 -13.84 8.74
N SER A 416 -4.34 -14.10 10.04
CA SER A 416 -4.29 -15.47 10.57
C SER A 416 -5.61 -16.06 11.06
N ALA A 417 -6.65 -15.25 11.27
CA ALA A 417 -7.95 -15.77 11.69
C ALA A 417 -9.12 -14.94 11.13
N VAL A 418 -10.13 -15.64 10.60
CA VAL A 418 -11.35 -15.05 10.06
C VAL A 418 -12.58 -15.73 10.66
N VAL A 419 -13.52 -14.93 11.16
CA VAL A 419 -14.75 -15.42 11.77
C VAL A 419 -15.70 -15.98 10.72
N LEU A 420 -16.05 -17.26 10.86
CA LEU A 420 -17.02 -17.95 10.00
C LEU A 420 -18.44 -17.85 10.55
N HIS A 421 -18.60 -17.93 11.86
CA HIS A 421 -19.89 -17.91 12.52
C HIS A 421 -19.79 -17.36 13.94
N ARG A 422 -20.84 -16.65 14.36
CA ARG A 422 -21.05 -16.18 15.73
C ARG A 422 -22.43 -16.67 16.16
N GLY A 423 -22.52 -17.37 17.28
CA GLY A 423 -23.77 -17.90 17.78
C GLY A 423 -23.70 -18.22 19.28
N VAL A 424 -24.73 -18.86 19.80
CA VAL A 424 -24.87 -19.20 21.23
C VAL A 424 -23.74 -20.09 21.76
N GLU A 425 -23.22 -20.98 20.91
CA GLU A 425 -22.08 -21.85 21.24
C GLU A 425 -20.74 -21.10 21.26
N GLY A 426 -20.72 -19.84 20.80
CA GLY A 426 -19.54 -19.00 20.67
C GLY A 426 -19.15 -18.71 19.22
N VAL A 427 -17.88 -18.35 19.04
CA VAL A 427 -17.31 -17.91 17.77
C VAL A 427 -16.50 -19.04 17.15
N ARG A 428 -16.75 -19.32 15.87
CA ARG A 428 -15.94 -20.26 15.07
C ARG A 428 -15.15 -19.48 14.04
N MET A 429 -13.86 -19.78 13.92
CA MET A 429 -12.95 -19.10 13.02
C MET A 429 -12.30 -20.08 12.03
N LEU A 430 -11.99 -19.59 10.84
CA LEU A 430 -11.04 -20.22 9.92
C LEU A 430 -9.66 -19.63 10.21
N LEU A 431 -8.68 -20.50 10.50
CA LEU A 431 -7.30 -20.12 10.72
C LEU A 431 -6.51 -20.16 9.41
N ALA A 432 -5.49 -19.31 9.25
CA ALA A 432 -4.61 -19.34 8.10
C ALA A 432 -3.86 -20.67 7.96
N PRO A 433 -3.47 -21.08 6.74
CA PRO A 433 -2.84 -22.37 6.51
C PRO A 433 -1.40 -22.49 7.05
N TRP A 434 -0.77 -21.38 7.45
CA TRP A 434 0.56 -21.35 8.08
C TRP A 434 0.52 -21.33 9.61
N VAL A 435 -0.66 -21.48 10.22
CA VAL A 435 -0.82 -21.58 11.68
C VAL A 435 -0.54 -23.02 12.09
N ASP A 436 0.40 -23.19 13.03
CA ASP A 436 0.84 -24.49 13.51
C ASP A 436 0.02 -24.94 14.73
N GLU A 437 -0.22 -24.02 15.67
CA GLU A 437 -0.97 -24.28 16.91
C GLU A 437 -1.96 -23.15 17.20
N ALA A 438 -3.08 -23.51 17.84
CA ALA A 438 -4.10 -22.57 18.29
C ALA A 438 -4.53 -22.89 19.73
N ALA A 439 -4.67 -21.84 20.52
CA ALA A 439 -5.13 -21.90 21.90
C ALA A 439 -5.98 -20.68 22.25
N ILE A 440 -6.75 -20.76 23.34
CA ILE A 440 -7.46 -19.64 23.93
C ILE A 440 -6.73 -19.20 25.19
N ARG A 441 -6.51 -17.90 25.31
CA ARG A 441 -5.98 -17.25 26.51
C ARG A 441 -7.00 -16.23 27.03
N ASP A 442 -7.15 -16.14 28.35
CA ASP A 442 -7.84 -15.01 28.96
C ASP A 442 -6.82 -13.93 29.32
N LEU A 443 -6.89 -12.76 28.68
CA LEU A 443 -5.97 -11.65 29.00
C LEU A 443 -6.11 -11.18 30.44
N ARG A 444 -7.27 -11.39 31.08
CA ARG A 444 -7.51 -10.99 32.46
C ARG A 444 -6.78 -11.87 33.48
N ARG A 445 -6.30 -13.05 33.06
CA ARG A 445 -5.54 -14.00 33.88
C ARG A 445 -4.14 -14.21 33.25
N PRO A 446 -3.19 -13.28 33.50
CA PRO A 446 -1.88 -13.33 32.85
C PRO A 446 -1.07 -14.58 33.22
N ASP A 447 -1.24 -15.11 34.44
CA ASP A 447 -0.52 -16.27 34.96
C ASP A 447 -1.12 -17.61 34.50
N ASP A 448 -2.37 -17.60 34.03
CA ASP A 448 -3.02 -18.81 33.52
C ASP A 448 -2.36 -19.24 32.21
N ARG A 449 -2.23 -20.55 32.01
CA ARG A 449 -1.78 -21.09 30.73
C ARG A 449 -2.89 -21.01 29.69
N SER A 450 -2.50 -20.84 28.44
CA SER A 450 -3.43 -20.95 27.31
C SER A 450 -3.97 -22.39 27.22
N ARG A 451 -5.23 -22.50 26.80
CA ARG A 451 -5.93 -23.78 26.65
C ARG A 451 -5.94 -24.15 25.17
N PRO A 452 -5.48 -25.35 24.76
CA PRO A 452 -5.52 -25.76 23.37
C PRO A 452 -6.92 -25.63 22.77
N LEU A 453 -6.99 -25.06 21.57
CA LEU A 453 -8.21 -24.89 20.80
C LEU A 453 -8.20 -25.91 19.65
N PRO A 454 -9.05 -26.94 19.68
CA PRO A 454 -9.10 -27.92 18.60
C PRO A 454 -9.39 -27.26 17.26
N VAL A 455 -8.69 -27.70 16.21
CA VAL A 455 -8.85 -27.24 14.83
C VAL A 455 -9.09 -28.45 13.94
N THR A 456 -10.11 -28.40 13.09
CA THR A 456 -10.44 -29.43 12.11
C THR A 456 -10.61 -28.79 10.74
N ASP A 457 -9.82 -29.23 9.76
CA ASP A 457 -9.78 -28.67 8.40
C ASP A 457 -9.61 -27.13 8.37
N GLY A 458 -8.82 -26.60 9.31
CA GLY A 458 -8.56 -25.17 9.50
C GLY A 458 -9.62 -24.41 10.30
N THR A 459 -10.75 -25.04 10.64
CA THR A 459 -11.82 -24.42 11.42
C THR A 459 -11.68 -24.72 12.91
N THR A 460 -11.81 -23.72 13.76
CA THR A 460 -11.73 -23.89 15.21
C THR A 460 -12.98 -24.54 15.79
N ALA A 461 -12.82 -25.23 16.92
CA ALA A 461 -13.91 -25.41 17.87
C ALA A 461 -14.46 -24.03 18.33
N PRO A 462 -15.69 -23.96 18.86
CA PRO A 462 -16.24 -22.70 19.35
C PRO A 462 -15.37 -22.13 20.48
N MET A 463 -15.04 -20.85 20.38
CA MET A 463 -14.43 -20.08 21.47
C MET A 463 -15.46 -19.12 22.08
N PRO A 464 -15.36 -18.77 23.38
CA PRO A 464 -16.29 -17.82 24.00
C PRO A 464 -16.34 -16.49 23.23
N ASP A 465 -17.54 -15.97 22.95
CA ASP A 465 -17.69 -14.65 22.33
C ASP A 465 -17.36 -13.57 23.36
N PRO A 466 -16.30 -12.76 23.15
CA PRO A 466 -15.95 -11.69 24.08
C PRO A 466 -17.11 -10.72 24.32
N GLY A 467 -17.99 -10.48 23.33
CA GLY A 467 -19.13 -9.57 23.48
C GLY A 467 -20.21 -10.06 24.45
N THR A 468 -20.24 -11.35 24.77
CA THR A 468 -21.17 -11.95 25.75
C THR A 468 -20.47 -12.30 27.07
N ALA A 469 -19.17 -12.59 27.02
CA ALA A 469 -18.32 -12.87 28.18
C ALA A 469 -17.86 -11.59 28.93
N ALA A 470 -18.16 -10.41 28.37
CA ALA A 470 -17.67 -9.09 28.78
C ALA A 470 -18.48 -8.38 29.88
N GLU A 471 -19.46 -9.01 30.55
CA GLU A 471 -20.11 -8.31 31.68
C GLU A 471 -19.06 -7.95 32.75
N GLY A 472 -18.76 -6.65 32.85
CA GLY A 472 -17.77 -6.09 33.78
C GLY A 472 -16.31 -6.46 33.49
N CYS A 473 -15.93 -6.80 32.25
CA CYS A 473 -14.52 -7.12 31.89
C CYS A 473 -13.86 -8.19 32.78
N ALA A 474 -14.67 -9.12 33.31
CA ALA A 474 -14.18 -10.18 34.18
C ALA A 474 -13.27 -11.17 33.42
N THR A 475 -13.56 -11.38 32.13
CA THR A 475 -12.79 -12.23 31.22
C THR A 475 -12.65 -11.55 29.88
N VAL A 476 -11.48 -11.67 29.25
CA VAL A 476 -11.21 -11.18 27.90
C VAL A 476 -10.52 -12.30 27.11
N PRO A 477 -11.31 -13.21 26.51
CA PRO A 477 -10.76 -14.32 25.75
C PRO A 477 -10.16 -13.83 24.43
N VAL A 478 -8.94 -14.26 24.14
CA VAL A 478 -8.21 -14.00 22.90
C VAL A 478 -7.65 -15.30 22.33
N LEU A 479 -7.43 -15.30 21.03
CA LEU A 479 -6.80 -16.40 20.31
C LEU A 479 -5.28 -16.26 20.43
N GLU A 480 -4.61 -17.29 20.94
CA GLU A 480 -3.15 -17.41 20.94
C GLU A 480 -2.76 -18.37 19.82
N LEU A 481 -1.96 -17.88 18.87
CA LEU A 481 -1.52 -18.64 17.71
C LEU A 481 -0.01 -18.78 17.71
N VAL A 482 0.47 -19.95 17.26
CA VAL A 482 1.88 -20.18 16.98
C VAL A 482 2.05 -20.42 15.49
N SER A 483 3.08 -19.78 14.92
CA SER A 483 3.44 -19.98 13.51
C SER A 483 4.94 -19.79 13.32
N GLY A 484 5.60 -20.80 12.76
CA GLY A 484 6.99 -20.72 12.31
C GLY A 484 7.19 -19.67 11.21
N ARG A 485 6.16 -19.43 10.39
CA ARG A 485 6.21 -18.50 9.25
C ARG A 485 5.83 -17.06 9.59
N ALA A 486 4.87 -16.85 10.48
CA ALA A 486 4.38 -15.52 10.80
C ALA A 486 5.16 -14.87 11.95
N ALA A 487 5.62 -15.66 12.92
CA ALA A 487 6.17 -15.16 14.19
C ALA A 487 7.42 -15.91 14.69
N ASP A 488 8.16 -16.56 13.79
CA ASP A 488 9.37 -17.35 14.11
C ASP A 488 9.12 -18.41 15.22
N GLY A 489 7.92 -19.00 15.24
CA GLY A 489 7.52 -19.99 16.25
C GLY A 489 7.15 -19.41 17.61
N ARG A 490 7.11 -18.07 17.77
CA ARG A 490 6.64 -17.42 19.00
C ARG A 490 5.12 -17.25 18.99
N PRO A 491 4.46 -17.31 20.16
CA PRO A 491 3.03 -17.05 20.25
C PRO A 491 2.72 -15.57 19.97
N TYR A 492 1.63 -15.33 19.25
CA TYR A 492 1.05 -14.00 19.05
C TYR A 492 -0.46 -14.05 19.30
N LEU A 493 -1.03 -12.92 19.72
CA LEU A 493 -2.41 -12.86 20.17
C LEU A 493 -3.29 -12.13 19.17
N LEU A 494 -4.46 -12.69 18.88
CA LEU A 494 -5.52 -12.05 18.11
C LEU A 494 -6.78 -11.88 18.98
N ALA A 495 -7.31 -10.66 19.02
CA ALA A 495 -8.56 -10.36 19.68
C ALA A 495 -9.73 -10.39 18.71
N ASP A 496 -10.86 -10.91 19.17
CA ASP A 496 -12.12 -10.80 18.45
C ASP A 496 -12.91 -9.56 18.90
N LEU A 497 -12.86 -8.52 18.08
CA LEU A 497 -13.51 -7.23 18.35
C LEU A 497 -14.89 -7.09 17.68
N GLY A 498 -15.46 -8.19 17.18
CA GLY A 498 -16.78 -8.20 16.51
C GLY A 498 -16.71 -8.23 14.99
N GLU A 499 -15.49 -8.17 14.43
CA GLU A 499 -15.26 -7.98 13.01
C GLU A 499 -15.10 -9.33 12.29
N MET A 500 -14.98 -9.30 10.96
CA MET A 500 -14.76 -10.54 10.19
C MET A 500 -13.33 -11.06 10.37
N SER A 501 -12.31 -10.19 10.38
CA SER A 501 -10.92 -10.57 10.70
C SER A 501 -10.62 -10.26 12.16
N ALA A 502 -9.89 -11.14 12.83
CA ALA A 502 -9.40 -10.88 14.17
C ALA A 502 -8.29 -9.82 14.19
N THR A 503 -8.13 -9.12 15.31
CA THR A 503 -7.22 -7.97 15.45
C THR A 503 -5.94 -8.39 16.18
N HIS A 504 -4.77 -8.12 15.58
CA HIS A 504 -3.48 -8.47 16.19
C HIS A 504 -3.18 -7.58 17.40
N LEU A 505 -2.64 -8.17 18.48
CA LEU A 505 -2.25 -7.44 19.68
C LEU A 505 -0.72 -7.41 19.82
N THR A 506 -0.18 -6.21 20.02
CA THR A 506 1.24 -6.00 20.29
C THR A 506 1.47 -5.26 21.60
N TYR A 507 2.71 -5.29 22.07
CA TYR A 507 3.12 -4.59 23.26
C TYR A 507 4.46 -3.90 23.01
N MET A 508 4.58 -2.64 23.41
CA MET A 508 5.84 -1.92 23.43
C MET A 508 6.21 -1.56 24.86
N PRO A 509 7.33 -2.06 25.40
CA PRO A 509 7.82 -1.65 26.70
C PRO A 509 8.41 -0.23 26.67
N PRO A 510 8.64 0.41 27.83
CA PRO A 510 9.30 1.70 27.86
C PRO A 510 10.80 1.52 27.51
N PRO A 511 11.49 2.60 27.12
CA PRO A 511 12.83 2.54 26.53
C PRO A 511 13.86 1.76 27.34
N GLU A 512 13.74 1.73 28.67
CA GLU A 512 14.62 1.02 29.59
C GLU A 512 14.61 -0.48 29.35
N PHE A 513 13.47 -1.02 28.89
CA PHE A 513 13.28 -2.44 28.62
C PHE A 513 13.10 -2.73 27.11
N ALA A 514 13.19 -1.70 26.25
CA ALA A 514 13.00 -1.84 24.81
C ALA A 514 14.33 -2.18 24.11
N HIS A 515 14.58 -3.46 23.86
CA HIS A 515 15.83 -3.91 23.22
C HIS A 515 15.98 -3.54 21.74
N THR A 516 14.86 -3.39 21.01
CA THR A 516 14.88 -3.23 19.54
C THR A 516 14.17 -1.96 19.05
N GLY A 517 13.50 -1.22 19.94
CA GLY A 517 12.66 -0.07 19.58
C GLY A 517 11.44 -0.43 18.70
N ARG A 518 11.07 -1.72 18.63
CA ARG A 518 9.91 -2.23 17.87
C ARG A 518 8.89 -2.82 18.85
N PRO A 519 7.57 -2.77 18.52
CA PRO A 519 6.59 -3.54 19.27
C PRO A 519 6.94 -5.03 19.24
N ALA A 520 6.80 -5.68 20.38
CA ALA A 520 6.88 -7.13 20.54
C ALA A 520 5.47 -7.73 20.53
N GLU A 521 5.37 -9.06 20.46
CA GLU A 521 4.09 -9.75 20.58
C GLU A 521 3.48 -9.54 21.98
N ALA A 522 2.15 -9.46 22.07
CA ALA A 522 1.47 -9.28 23.36
C ALA A 522 1.73 -10.42 24.37
N ALA A 523 2.07 -11.63 23.88
CA ALA A 523 2.46 -12.79 24.67
C ALA A 523 3.99 -13.02 24.73
N SER A 524 4.80 -12.03 24.37
CA SER A 524 6.27 -12.19 24.30
C SER A 524 6.96 -12.31 25.66
N THR A 525 6.37 -11.73 26.72
CA THR A 525 6.94 -11.70 28.08
C THR A 525 5.84 -11.68 29.12
N GLU A 526 6.16 -12.09 30.36
CA GLU A 526 5.26 -11.98 31.52
C GLU A 526 4.83 -10.52 31.77
N ARG A 527 5.74 -9.55 31.57
CA ARG A 527 5.42 -8.13 31.66
C ARG A 527 4.37 -7.72 30.64
N ALA A 528 4.51 -8.15 29.38
CA ALA A 528 3.54 -7.82 28.32
C ALA A 528 2.14 -8.33 28.68
N LEU A 529 2.04 -9.58 29.15
CA LEU A 529 0.78 -10.16 29.62
C LEU A 529 0.23 -9.42 30.85
N THR A 530 1.08 -9.05 31.81
CA THR A 530 0.67 -8.29 33.00
C THR A 530 0.11 -6.93 32.62
N VAL A 531 0.76 -6.19 31.72
CA VAL A 531 0.28 -4.90 31.24
C VAL A 531 -1.05 -5.06 30.51
N TRP A 532 -1.14 -6.01 29.57
CA TRP A 532 -2.38 -6.32 28.88
C TRP A 532 -3.50 -6.70 29.83
N SER A 533 -3.23 -7.47 30.88
CA SER A 533 -4.26 -7.87 31.86
C SER A 533 -4.91 -6.69 32.57
N ARG A 534 -4.17 -5.59 32.74
CA ARG A 534 -4.63 -4.38 33.41
C ARG A 534 -5.28 -3.38 32.45
N THR A 535 -5.03 -3.50 31.14
CA THR A 535 -5.60 -2.61 30.12
C THR A 535 -6.64 -3.29 29.23
N ALA A 536 -6.82 -4.61 29.32
CA ALA A 536 -7.64 -5.42 28.39
C ALA A 536 -9.07 -4.91 28.20
N CYS A 537 -9.67 -4.30 29.24
CA CYS A 537 -11.03 -3.74 29.16
C CYS A 537 -11.19 -2.63 28.12
N VAL A 538 -10.09 -1.99 27.71
CA VAL A 538 -10.13 -1.03 26.61
C VAL A 538 -10.62 -1.67 25.31
N LEU A 539 -10.39 -2.98 25.11
CA LEU A 539 -10.77 -3.70 23.90
C LEU A 539 -12.29 -3.74 23.70
N GLU A 540 -13.08 -3.75 24.77
CA GLU A 540 -14.55 -3.66 24.69
C GLU A 540 -14.99 -2.33 24.07
N THR A 541 -14.29 -1.24 24.39
CA THR A 541 -14.57 0.10 23.84
C THR A 541 -14.15 0.26 22.38
N LEU A 542 -13.42 -0.71 21.84
CA LEU A 542 -12.86 -0.71 20.49
C LEU A 542 -13.59 -1.64 19.52
N ARG A 543 -14.70 -2.26 19.95
CA ARG A 543 -15.48 -3.20 19.12
C ARG A 543 -16.17 -2.51 17.94
N GLY A 544 -16.31 -3.22 16.82
CA GLY A 544 -17.02 -2.70 15.64
C GLY A 544 -16.27 -1.59 14.89
N ARG A 545 -14.95 -1.46 15.09
CA ARG A 545 -14.15 -0.36 14.54
C ARG A 545 -13.33 -0.74 13.31
N GLY A 546 -13.25 -2.03 12.96
CA GLY A 546 -12.52 -2.45 11.75
C GLY A 546 -11.00 -2.42 11.91
N LEU A 547 -10.52 -2.80 13.09
CA LEU A 547 -9.12 -2.70 13.49
C LEU A 547 -8.29 -3.88 12.98
N ARG A 548 -7.05 -3.59 12.57
CA ARG A 548 -6.08 -4.62 12.15
C ARG A 548 -5.07 -4.96 13.25
N LEU A 549 -4.72 -3.97 14.06
CA LEU A 549 -3.69 -4.03 15.09
C LEU A 549 -4.10 -3.15 16.27
N VAL A 550 -3.89 -3.62 17.49
CA VAL A 550 -3.92 -2.78 18.70
C VAL A 550 -2.55 -2.90 19.38
N ASP A 551 -1.84 -1.78 19.45
CA ASP A 551 -0.56 -1.70 20.15
C ASP A 551 -0.77 -1.11 21.54
N ASN A 552 -0.21 -1.76 22.55
CA ASN A 552 -0.22 -1.28 23.93
C ASN A 552 1.19 -0.83 24.29
N TRP A 553 1.40 0.49 24.27
CA TRP A 553 2.69 1.08 24.55
C TRP A 553 2.77 1.59 25.99
N GLU A 554 3.59 0.94 26.79
CA GLU A 554 4.01 1.48 28.07
C GLU A 554 5.08 2.56 27.84
N PHE A 555 4.70 3.84 28.00
CA PHE A 555 5.62 4.95 27.73
C PHE A 555 6.31 5.50 28.98
N ALA A 556 5.80 5.21 30.18
CA ALA A 556 6.41 5.63 31.44
C ALA A 556 6.02 4.73 32.63
N HIS A 557 6.97 4.57 33.55
CA HIS A 557 6.82 3.90 34.84
C HIS A 557 7.51 4.72 35.95
N PHE A 558 6.99 4.68 37.18
CA PHE A 558 7.59 5.38 38.32
C PHE A 558 7.04 4.97 39.68
N ASP A 559 7.89 5.13 40.69
CA ASP A 559 7.48 5.02 42.09
C ASP A 559 6.48 6.11 42.46
N LEU A 560 5.36 5.70 43.02
CA LEU A 560 4.40 6.63 43.61
C LEU A 560 4.81 6.99 45.05
N PRO A 561 4.46 8.22 45.51
CA PRO A 561 4.68 8.65 46.88
C PRO A 561 4.05 7.71 47.92
N GLU A 562 4.47 7.88 49.17
CA GLU A 562 3.94 7.14 50.32
C GLU A 562 4.16 5.62 50.23
N ALA A 563 5.22 5.20 49.54
CA ALA A 563 5.54 3.79 49.30
C ALA A 563 4.36 3.01 48.69
N ALA A 564 3.55 3.67 47.87
CA ALA A 564 2.37 3.06 47.27
C ALA A 564 2.71 2.01 46.19
N GLY A 565 3.96 1.98 45.71
CA GLY A 565 4.46 1.08 44.66
C GLY A 565 4.55 1.76 43.30
N ASP A 566 4.65 0.97 42.24
CA ASP A 566 4.83 1.46 40.87
C ASP A 566 3.53 1.91 40.19
N GLY A 567 3.50 3.18 39.77
CA GLY A 567 2.56 3.71 38.79
C GLY A 567 3.07 3.52 37.36
N MET A 568 2.15 3.33 36.43
CA MET A 568 2.46 3.11 35.01
C MET A 568 1.55 3.93 34.10
N TRP A 569 2.08 4.37 32.96
CA TRP A 569 1.30 4.94 31.88
C TRP A 569 1.34 4.05 30.64
N SER A 570 0.16 3.79 30.12
CA SER A 570 -0.04 3.11 28.85
C SER A 570 -0.70 4.05 27.85
N CYS A 571 -0.28 3.93 26.60
CA CYS A 571 -1.00 4.47 25.46
C CYS A 571 -1.36 3.32 24.53
N VAL A 572 -2.66 3.06 24.41
CA VAL A 572 -3.21 2.06 23.50
C VAL A 572 -3.54 2.74 22.19
N HIS A 573 -2.97 2.28 21.09
CA HIS A 573 -3.29 2.74 19.74
C HIS A 573 -3.95 1.61 18.96
N ALA A 574 -5.22 1.80 18.63
CA ALA A 574 -6.01 0.92 17.81
C ALA A 574 -5.92 1.33 16.33
N PHE A 575 -5.04 0.66 15.57
CA PHE A 575 -4.81 0.96 14.17
C PHE A 575 -5.96 0.46 13.29
N ASP A 576 -6.57 1.38 12.57
CA ASP A 576 -7.46 1.05 11.47
C ASP A 576 -6.65 0.62 10.22
N ARG A 577 -7.36 0.16 9.19
CA ARG A 577 -6.75 -0.24 7.92
C ARG A 577 -6.30 0.93 7.05
N ARG A 578 -6.71 2.17 7.36
CA ARG A 578 -6.34 3.38 6.62
C ARG A 578 -5.06 4.03 7.17
N GLY A 579 -4.51 3.48 8.25
CA GLY A 579 -3.30 3.96 8.93
C GLY A 579 -3.56 5.03 9.99
N GLY A 580 -4.82 5.37 10.25
CA GLY A 580 -5.23 6.13 11.43
C GLY A 580 -5.51 5.20 12.60
N GLY A 581 -6.21 5.71 13.60
CA GLY A 581 -6.60 4.90 14.74
C GLY A 581 -7.15 5.68 15.91
N ASP A 582 -7.85 4.97 16.79
CA ASP A 582 -8.29 5.52 18.07
C ASP A 582 -7.15 5.33 19.09
N VAL A 583 -6.89 6.36 19.87
CA VAL A 583 -5.84 6.40 20.89
C VAL A 583 -6.48 6.53 22.26
N VAL A 584 -6.10 5.65 23.19
CA VAL A 584 -6.56 5.68 24.58
C VAL A 584 -5.34 5.78 25.50
N VAL A 585 -5.25 6.86 26.26
CA VAL A 585 -4.18 7.06 27.25
C VAL A 585 -4.70 6.68 28.62
N GLN A 586 -3.98 5.82 29.33
CA GLN A 586 -4.38 5.29 30.62
C GLN A 586 -3.29 5.46 31.67
N PHE A 587 -3.70 5.79 32.89
CA PHE A 587 -2.87 5.72 34.08
C PHE A 587 -3.24 4.50 34.92
N LEU A 588 -2.25 3.74 35.35
CA LEU A 588 -2.41 2.47 36.04
C LEU A 588 -1.70 2.54 37.40
N PRO A 589 -2.42 2.80 38.51
CA PRO A 589 -1.85 2.81 39.85
C PRO A 589 -1.50 1.39 40.35
N PRO A 590 -0.53 1.26 41.27
CA PRO A 590 -0.05 -0.01 41.80
C PRO A 590 -1.13 -0.81 42.51
N GLY A 591 -1.04 -2.14 42.42
CA GLY A 591 -1.96 -3.08 43.06
C GLY A 591 -3.40 -3.03 42.55
N ALA A 592 -3.68 -2.21 41.53
CA ALA A 592 -4.99 -2.14 40.93
C ALA A 592 -5.17 -3.31 39.96
N GLY A 593 -6.26 -4.09 40.15
CA GLY A 593 -6.74 -5.10 39.18
C GLY A 593 -7.15 -4.45 37.84
N ALA A 594 -7.86 -5.14 36.93
CA ALA A 594 -8.17 -4.50 35.63
C ALA A 594 -9.05 -3.28 35.69
N ASP A 595 -9.94 -3.15 36.67
CA ASP A 595 -10.76 -1.94 36.82
C ASP A 595 -9.93 -0.75 37.30
N GLY A 596 -8.64 -0.98 37.56
CA GLY A 596 -7.66 -0.03 38.04
C GLY A 596 -7.11 0.93 36.99
N ALA A 597 -7.24 0.63 35.70
CA ALA A 597 -6.74 1.50 34.65
C ALA A 597 -7.68 2.71 34.46
N GLN A 598 -7.22 3.88 34.88
CA GLN A 598 -7.94 5.12 34.67
C GLN A 598 -7.70 5.61 33.24
N THR A 599 -8.73 5.65 32.40
CA THR A 599 -8.66 6.38 31.12
C THR A 599 -8.52 7.87 31.40
N VAL A 600 -7.43 8.45 30.90
CA VAL A 600 -7.13 9.88 31.01
C VAL A 600 -7.54 10.62 29.74
N GLU A 601 -7.28 10.02 28.58
CA GLU A 601 -7.60 10.61 27.29
C GLU A 601 -8.13 9.58 26.29
N ARG A 602 -9.03 10.01 25.42
CA ARG A 602 -9.41 9.30 24.19
C ARG A 602 -9.38 10.26 23.02
N VAL A 603 -8.63 9.93 21.98
CA VAL A 603 -8.57 10.72 20.74
C VAL A 603 -8.85 9.81 19.56
N ALA A 604 -9.84 10.16 18.75
CA ALA A 604 -10.16 9.43 17.53
C ALA A 604 -9.28 9.92 16.35
N ASP A 605 -8.99 9.02 15.42
CA ASP A 605 -8.26 9.30 14.17
C ASP A 605 -6.95 10.09 14.38
N SER A 606 -6.11 9.59 15.28
CA SER A 606 -4.84 10.22 15.67
C SER A 606 -3.64 9.34 15.35
N PRO A 607 -2.53 9.89 14.84
CA PRO A 607 -1.31 9.11 14.66
C PRO A 607 -0.54 8.93 15.97
N ALA A 608 -0.96 9.54 17.09
CA ALA A 608 -0.23 9.52 18.35
C ALA A 608 0.00 8.07 18.86
N CYS A 609 1.05 7.87 19.65
CA CYS A 609 1.43 6.54 20.14
C CYS A 609 1.73 5.55 19.01
N SER A 610 2.22 6.06 17.89
CA SER A 610 2.77 5.26 16.80
C SER A 610 4.26 5.54 16.64
N ARG A 611 4.95 4.74 15.82
CA ARG A 611 6.37 4.97 15.51
C ARG A 611 6.67 6.36 14.94
N SER A 612 5.73 6.98 14.24
CA SER A 612 5.92 8.30 13.62
C SER A 612 5.48 9.46 14.51
N ALA A 613 4.71 9.19 15.57
CA ALA A 613 4.30 10.19 16.56
C ALA A 613 4.32 9.56 17.97
N ASN A 614 5.52 9.41 18.49
CA ASN A 614 5.84 8.84 19.81
C ASN A 614 6.19 9.91 20.86
N ASP A 615 5.89 11.17 20.59
CA ASP A 615 6.02 12.26 21.56
C ASP A 615 4.67 12.47 22.23
N ILE A 616 4.54 11.98 23.46
CA ILE A 616 3.31 12.08 24.26
C ILE A 616 3.62 12.58 25.66
N VAL A 617 2.70 13.38 26.20
CA VAL A 617 2.63 13.76 27.61
C VAL A 617 1.22 13.57 28.11
N ALA A 618 1.06 13.09 29.33
CA ALA A 618 -0.23 12.95 29.99
C ALA A 618 -0.09 13.23 31.48
N GLY A 619 -1.20 13.56 32.12
CA GLY A 619 -1.25 13.66 33.57
C GLY A 619 -2.68 13.60 34.11
N THR A 620 -2.80 13.10 35.32
CA THR A 620 -4.06 12.88 36.02
C THR A 620 -3.90 13.10 37.52
N TRP A 621 -5.02 13.17 38.22
CA TRP A 621 -5.06 13.16 39.67
C TRP A 621 -5.09 11.73 40.19
N TRP A 622 -4.20 11.41 41.11
CA TRP A 622 -4.17 10.15 41.84
C TRP A 622 -4.33 10.40 43.33
N ARG A 623 -5.11 9.56 44.00
CA ARG A 623 -5.34 9.61 45.45
C ARG A 623 -4.58 8.47 46.12
N ALA A 624 -3.67 8.81 47.03
CA ALA A 624 -2.97 7.85 47.86
C ALA A 624 -3.92 7.23 48.91
N ARG A 625 -3.51 6.10 49.51
CA ARG A 625 -4.30 5.43 50.57
C ARG A 625 -4.49 6.29 51.81
N SER A 626 -3.57 7.22 52.10
CA SER A 626 -3.72 8.22 53.16
C SER A 626 -4.84 9.22 52.91
N GLY A 627 -5.38 9.27 51.68
CA GLY A 627 -6.34 10.27 51.23
C GLY A 627 -5.70 11.49 50.58
N THR A 628 -4.38 11.63 50.61
CA THR A 628 -3.62 12.71 49.95
C THR A 628 -3.75 12.62 48.44
N TRP A 629 -3.97 13.76 47.78
CA TRP A 629 -4.02 13.85 46.33
C TRP A 629 -2.69 14.28 45.74
N TYR A 630 -2.34 13.68 44.61
CA TYR A 630 -1.16 14.01 43.83
C TYR A 630 -1.54 14.22 42.37
N LEU A 631 -0.98 15.26 41.75
CA LEU A 631 -0.92 15.35 40.30
C LEU A 631 0.23 14.45 39.84
N VAL A 632 -0.07 13.42 39.06
CA VAL A 632 0.91 12.53 38.47
C VAL A 632 0.94 12.76 36.97
N ALA A 633 2.11 13.08 36.42
CA ALA A 633 2.29 13.34 35.00
C ALA A 633 3.57 12.70 34.48
N ALA A 634 3.51 12.25 33.23
CA ALA A 634 4.64 11.64 32.56
C ALA A 634 4.68 12.00 31.08
N GLY A 635 5.90 12.05 30.55
CA GLY A 635 6.20 12.20 29.14
C GLY A 635 6.93 10.98 28.60
N SER A 636 6.89 10.79 27.28
CA SER A 636 7.65 9.76 26.59
C SER A 636 9.17 10.05 26.61
N ARG A 637 9.94 9.16 25.98
CA ARG A 637 11.41 9.08 26.07
C ARG A 637 12.19 10.34 25.69
N ASP A 638 11.59 11.21 24.89
CA ASP A 638 12.23 12.41 24.36
C ASP A 638 11.85 13.66 25.15
N VAL A 639 10.97 13.55 26.15
CA VAL A 639 10.69 14.62 27.11
C VAL A 639 11.86 14.77 28.09
N VAL A 640 12.36 15.99 28.22
CA VAL A 640 13.43 16.37 29.16
C VAL A 640 12.96 17.26 30.29
N LYS A 641 11.82 17.92 30.13
CA LYS A 641 11.22 18.79 31.16
C LYS A 641 9.71 18.71 31.12
N LEU A 642 9.08 18.68 32.28
CA LEU A 642 7.64 18.79 32.46
C LEU A 642 7.30 19.99 33.34
N THR A 643 6.31 20.76 32.91
CA THR A 643 5.78 21.91 33.65
C THR A 643 4.27 21.81 33.74
N ALA A 644 3.73 21.92 34.95
CA ALA A 644 2.33 22.10 35.24
C ALA A 644 2.08 23.56 35.62
N SER A 645 1.07 24.20 35.04
CA SER A 645 0.71 25.60 35.33
C SER A 645 -0.61 25.75 36.08
N ALA A 646 -1.55 24.83 35.89
CA ALA A 646 -2.85 24.85 36.56
C ALA A 646 -3.44 23.43 36.65
N PRO A 647 -4.27 23.12 37.67
CA PRO A 647 -4.59 23.98 38.81
C PRO A 647 -3.48 23.98 39.88
N LEU A 648 -2.42 23.18 39.70
CA LEU A 648 -1.24 23.15 40.57
C LEU A 648 -0.01 23.47 39.74
N ALA A 649 0.77 24.46 40.19
CA ALA A 649 1.99 24.87 39.52
C ALA A 649 3.20 24.07 40.03
N GLY A 650 4.06 23.66 39.12
CA GLY A 650 5.32 22.99 39.45
C GLY A 650 6.03 22.50 38.20
N SER A 651 7.32 22.20 38.31
CA SER A 651 8.11 21.70 37.19
C SER A 651 9.17 20.71 37.65
N ALA A 652 9.55 19.82 36.73
CA ALA A 652 10.67 18.92 36.91
C ALA A 652 11.49 18.87 35.62
N ASP A 653 12.81 18.94 35.74
CA ASP A 653 13.75 18.67 34.64
C ASP A 653 13.91 17.15 34.47
N ALA A 654 12.77 16.49 34.26
CA ALA A 654 12.63 15.07 34.05
C ALA A 654 11.37 14.79 33.21
N ARG A 655 11.27 13.58 32.66
CA ARG A 655 10.05 13.11 31.98
C ARG A 655 8.91 12.72 32.93
N ARG A 656 9.05 12.96 34.23
CA ARG A 656 8.08 12.61 35.28
C ARG A 656 7.89 13.79 36.21
N LEU A 657 6.66 14.05 36.60
CA LEU A 657 6.30 15.12 37.51
C LEU A 657 5.23 14.61 38.47
N ILE A 658 5.53 14.66 39.77
CA ILE A 658 4.58 14.32 40.84
C ILE A 658 4.50 15.52 41.77
N LEU A 659 3.31 16.08 41.95
CA LEU A 659 3.08 17.23 42.82
C LEU A 659 2.00 16.90 43.85
N LYS A 660 2.32 17.08 45.14
CA LYS A 660 1.35 16.93 46.23
C LYS A 660 0.36 18.10 46.21
N SER A 661 -0.95 17.80 46.26
CA SER A 661 -1.97 18.83 46.41
C SER A 661 -1.86 19.48 47.81
N PRO A 662 -1.83 20.82 47.91
CA PRO A 662 -1.67 21.53 49.18
C PRO A 662 -2.89 21.42 50.13
N GLY A 663 -4.03 20.92 49.66
CA GLY A 663 -5.24 20.69 50.45
C GLY A 663 -6.47 20.48 49.59
N ALA A 664 -7.58 20.05 50.21
CA ALA A 664 -8.86 19.67 49.58
C ALA A 664 -8.77 18.61 48.45
N ALA A 665 -9.92 18.03 48.10
CA ALA A 665 -10.02 17.19 46.91
C ALA A 665 -9.94 18.11 45.67
N PRO A 666 -9.00 17.87 44.73
CA PRO A 666 -8.94 18.65 43.50
C PRO A 666 -10.19 18.39 42.66
N ASN A 667 -10.54 19.35 41.80
CA ASN A 667 -11.53 19.09 40.76
C ASN A 667 -10.93 18.11 39.75
N THR A 668 -11.23 16.82 39.92
CA THR A 668 -10.70 15.75 39.07
C THR A 668 -11.19 15.81 37.63
N ALA A 669 -12.26 16.57 37.35
CA ALA A 669 -12.73 16.83 36.00
C ALA A 669 -11.91 17.94 35.29
N ALA A 670 -11.21 18.79 36.05
CA ALA A 670 -10.35 19.82 35.47
C ALA A 670 -9.00 19.20 35.04
N ARG A 671 -8.74 19.20 33.74
CA ARG A 671 -7.49 18.68 33.18
C ARG A 671 -6.30 19.54 33.61
N PRO A 672 -5.18 18.93 34.03
CA PRO A 672 -3.98 19.68 34.34
C PRO A 672 -3.40 20.32 33.07
N GLN A 673 -3.07 21.60 33.14
CA GLN A 673 -2.37 22.31 32.08
C GLN A 673 -0.90 21.92 32.13
N LEU A 674 -0.51 21.00 31.24
CA LEU A 674 0.85 20.48 31.12
C LEU A 674 1.52 20.98 29.84
N VAL A 675 2.81 21.28 29.96
CA VAL A 675 3.71 21.51 28.84
C VAL A 675 4.95 20.66 29.05
N ALA A 676 5.33 19.89 28.04
CA ALA A 676 6.56 19.13 28.02
C ALA A 676 7.54 19.75 27.03
N THR A 677 8.82 19.81 27.38
CA THR A 677 9.90 20.19 26.47
C THR A 677 10.64 18.93 26.03
N LEU A 678 10.85 18.79 24.72
CA LEU A 678 11.58 17.67 24.13
C LEU A 678 13.09 17.95 24.05
N LYS A 679 13.90 16.91 23.84
CA LYS A 679 15.35 17.02 23.58
C LYS A 679 15.69 17.96 22.42
N SER A 680 14.80 18.07 21.43
CA SER A 680 14.91 18.98 20.29
C SER A 680 14.68 20.45 20.64
N GLY A 681 14.21 20.75 21.86
CA GLY A 681 13.78 22.08 22.30
C GLY A 681 12.34 22.43 21.96
N SER A 682 11.64 21.63 21.13
CA SER A 682 10.21 21.86 20.87
C SER A 682 9.36 21.52 22.08
N THR A 683 8.18 22.13 22.19
CA THR A 683 7.22 21.87 23.25
C THR A 683 6.01 21.11 22.74
N ILE A 684 5.48 20.22 23.58
CA ILE A 684 4.24 19.48 23.34
C ILE A 684 3.28 19.66 24.53
N LYS A 685 2.00 19.42 24.27
CA LYS A 685 0.91 19.43 25.26
C LYS A 685 0.22 18.06 25.27
N PRO A 686 -0.57 17.75 26.31
CA PRO A 686 -1.40 16.55 26.30
C PRO A 686 -2.28 16.45 25.06
N LEU A 687 -2.58 15.23 24.68
CA LEU A 687 -3.52 14.93 23.60
C LEU A 687 -4.92 15.50 23.93
N THR A 688 -5.63 15.97 22.91
CA THR A 688 -6.96 16.61 23.02
C THR A 688 -7.86 16.20 21.87
#